data_AF-A3CQU6-F1
#
_entry.id   AF-A3CQU6-F1
#
_cell.length_a   1.000
_cell.length_b   1.000
_cell.length_c   1.000
_cell.angle_alpha   90.00
_cell.angle_beta   90.00
_cell.angle_gamma   90.00
#
_symmetry.space_group_name_H-M   'P 1'
#
loop_
_entity.id
_entity.type
_entity.pdbx_description
1 polymer ?
#
loop_
_entity_poly.entity_id
_entity_poly.type
_entity_poly.pdbx_seq_one_letter_code
_entity_poly.pdbx_strand_id
1 'polypeptide(L)'
;MMTINQLLQKLDTASPILQATFGLERENLRVTTDGHLAQTAHPSQLGSRNFHPTIQTDFSEQQLELITPIAHSTKEARRLLGAISDVAGRSIDQNERLWPMSMPPQLTEEEIAIAHLENDYERHYREGLAKKYGKKLQAISGIHYNMELGKDLVTSLFQVSSYHSLKDFKNDLYLKLARNFLRFRWILTYLYGAAPWAEAGFYSQEISQPIRSFRNSDYGYVNDENIQVSYASLEQYITDIENYVQSGELSAEKEFYSAVRFRGQKHNHAYLEQGITYLEFRCFDLNPFDHLGISQETLDTVHLFLLSLLWLDDVENVDTALKAAHDLNQKIACSHPLTALPDEADSSALLQAMEELIQHFELPTYYQTLLQQLKEALLNPQLTLSGQLLPHIQQDSLMAFGLEKAEEYHRYAWTAPYALKGYENMELSTQMLLFDAIQKGLNVDILDENDQFLKLWHGHHVEYVKNGNMTSKDNYVIPLAMANKTVTKKILAEADFPVPAGAEFSSLEEGLAYYPLIRDRQIVVKPKSTNFGLGISIFQEPASLESYRKALEIAFSEDAAVLVEEFIAGTEYRFFVLDGQCEAVLLRVAANVVGDGQHTVRELVAIKNDNPLRGRDHRSPLEIIELGDIELLMLDQQGYGPDDILPDGVKVDLRRNSNISTGGDSIDVTDSMHPSYKELAADMAKAMGAWACGVDLIIPDSSAISTKENPNCTCIELNFNPSMYMHTYCAEGPGQSITPKILAKLFPEMD
;
A
#
# COMPACT_ATOMS: atom_id res chain seq x y z
N MET A 1 -27.74 23.11 -33.78
CA MET A 1 -27.51 22.73 -32.37
C MET A 1 -26.09 22.20 -32.28
N MET A 2 -25.33 22.62 -31.27
CA MET A 2 -24.04 21.98 -31.00
C MET A 2 -24.34 20.55 -30.58
N THR A 3 -23.77 19.56 -31.27
CA THR A 3 -24.05 18.14 -30.99
C THR A 3 -22.84 17.49 -30.35
N ILE A 4 -23.08 16.84 -29.21
CA ILE A 4 -22.11 16.03 -28.46
C ILE A 4 -22.19 14.54 -28.87
N ASN A 5 -23.03 14.23 -29.85
CA ASN A 5 -23.24 12.88 -30.35
C ASN A 5 -22.18 12.52 -31.38
N GLN A 6 -21.87 11.22 -31.41
CA GLN A 6 -20.98 10.59 -32.37
C GLN A 6 -19.58 11.22 -32.47
N LEU A 7 -19.05 11.79 -31.38
CA LEU A 7 -17.74 12.45 -31.39
C LEU A 7 -16.58 11.45 -31.36
N LEU A 8 -16.72 10.35 -30.61
CA LEU A 8 -15.69 9.30 -30.55
C LEU A 8 -15.45 8.65 -31.92
N GLN A 9 -16.51 8.46 -32.70
CA GLN A 9 -16.49 7.88 -34.04
C GLN A 9 -15.71 8.76 -35.04
N LYS A 10 -15.50 10.04 -34.74
CA LYS A 10 -14.74 10.98 -35.56
C LYS A 10 -13.25 10.99 -35.23
N LEU A 11 -12.85 10.37 -34.12
CA LEU A 11 -11.47 10.33 -33.69
C LEU A 11 -10.69 9.27 -34.46
N ASP A 12 -9.40 9.54 -34.64
CA ASP A 12 -8.46 8.57 -35.21
C ASP A 12 -8.31 7.34 -34.29
N THR A 13 -8.10 6.18 -34.88
CA THR A 13 -7.91 4.90 -34.19
C THR A 13 -6.77 4.94 -33.15
N ALA A 14 -5.75 5.78 -33.34
CA ALA A 14 -4.62 5.96 -32.44
C ALA A 14 -4.90 6.94 -31.27
N SER A 15 -6.11 7.50 -31.19
CA SER A 15 -6.47 8.42 -30.11
C SER A 15 -6.44 7.70 -28.76
N PRO A 16 -6.02 8.36 -27.66
CA PRO A 16 -5.82 7.71 -26.37
C PRO A 16 -7.15 7.49 -25.63
N ILE A 17 -8.03 6.63 -26.17
CA ILE A 17 -9.40 6.42 -25.68
C ILE A 17 -9.46 5.91 -24.23
N LEU A 18 -8.44 5.17 -23.80
CA LEU A 18 -8.33 4.65 -22.42
C LEU A 18 -7.69 5.64 -21.44
N GLN A 19 -7.26 6.83 -21.90
CA GLN A 19 -6.67 7.82 -21.01
C GLN A 19 -7.76 8.39 -20.10
N ALA A 20 -7.58 8.19 -18.80
CA ALA A 20 -8.43 8.70 -17.74
C ALA A 20 -7.63 8.75 -16.44
N THR A 21 -8.16 9.45 -15.44
CA THR A 21 -7.72 9.28 -14.05
C THR A 21 -8.81 8.64 -13.23
N PHE A 22 -8.42 7.91 -12.20
CA PHE A 22 -9.28 7.08 -11.39
C PHE A 22 -9.08 7.37 -9.91
N GLY A 23 -10.15 7.32 -9.13
CA GLY A 23 -10.10 7.27 -7.68
C GLY A 23 -11.11 6.25 -7.17
N LEU A 24 -10.80 5.60 -6.06
CA LEU A 24 -11.69 4.65 -5.40
C LEU A 24 -11.92 5.09 -3.97
N GLU A 25 -13.17 5.02 -3.54
CA GLU A 25 -13.54 5.17 -2.13
C GLU A 25 -14.22 3.86 -1.72
N ARG A 26 -13.80 3.27 -0.59
CA ARG A 26 -14.33 2.01 -0.10
C ARG A 26 -14.72 2.14 1.36
N GLU A 27 -15.98 1.92 1.65
CA GLU A 27 -16.51 1.91 3.00
C GLU A 27 -16.55 0.47 3.53
N ASN A 28 -16.19 0.26 4.81
CA ASN A 28 -16.38 -1.01 5.50
C ASN A 28 -16.67 -0.77 6.98
N LEU A 29 -17.55 -1.59 7.55
CA LEU A 29 -17.75 -1.62 9.00
C LEU A 29 -16.63 -2.39 9.68
N ARG A 30 -16.12 -1.86 10.79
CA ARG A 30 -15.34 -2.60 11.77
C ARG A 30 -16.29 -3.44 12.60
N VAL A 31 -16.04 -4.74 12.63
CA VAL A 31 -16.80 -5.72 13.40
C VAL A 31 -15.89 -6.52 14.30
N THR A 32 -16.40 -7.05 15.38
CA THR A 32 -15.69 -8.00 16.24
C THR A 32 -15.61 -9.39 15.59
N THR A 33 -14.76 -10.27 16.11
CA THR A 33 -14.62 -11.66 15.62
C THR A 33 -15.89 -12.51 15.70
N ASP A 34 -16.86 -12.13 16.55
CA ASP A 34 -18.18 -12.74 16.66
C ASP A 34 -19.27 -12.04 15.81
N GLY A 35 -18.91 -10.98 15.08
CA GLY A 35 -19.76 -10.34 14.07
C GLY A 35 -20.63 -9.19 14.58
N HIS A 36 -20.40 -8.72 15.80
CA HIS A 36 -21.02 -7.51 16.30
C HIS A 36 -20.29 -6.26 15.78
N LEU A 37 -21.00 -5.13 15.76
CA LEU A 37 -20.39 -3.86 15.38
C LEU A 37 -19.34 -3.46 16.43
N ALA A 38 -18.14 -3.07 15.99
CA ALA A 38 -17.08 -2.65 16.92
C ALA A 38 -17.56 -1.47 17.79
N GLN A 39 -17.43 -1.55 19.11
CA GLN A 39 -17.83 -0.45 20.00
C GLN A 39 -16.64 0.45 20.42
N THR A 40 -15.52 0.28 19.74
CA THR A 40 -14.27 1.02 19.99
C THR A 40 -14.25 2.33 19.19
N ALA A 41 -13.48 3.31 19.69
CA ALA A 41 -13.19 4.54 18.95
C ALA A 41 -12.39 4.25 17.68
N HIS A 42 -12.27 5.24 16.79
CA HIS A 42 -11.36 5.18 15.66
C HIS A 42 -9.93 4.81 16.12
N PRO A 43 -9.23 3.88 15.44
CA PRO A 43 -7.94 3.37 15.91
C PRO A 43 -6.92 4.49 16.15
N SER A 44 -6.35 4.56 17.35
CA SER A 44 -5.40 5.61 17.73
C SER A 44 -4.04 5.52 17.03
N GLN A 45 -3.77 4.40 16.34
CA GLN A 45 -2.57 4.25 15.52
C GLN A 45 -2.64 5.08 14.24
N LEU A 46 -3.86 5.28 13.72
CA LEU A 46 -4.12 6.07 12.52
C LEU A 46 -3.95 7.57 12.80
N GLY A 47 -3.51 8.31 11.80
CA GLY A 47 -3.41 9.77 11.85
C GLY A 47 -4.78 10.45 12.07
N SER A 48 -4.76 11.72 12.44
CA SER A 48 -6.00 12.45 12.69
C SER A 48 -6.89 12.56 11.45
N ARG A 49 -8.16 12.22 11.62
CA ARG A 49 -9.22 12.35 10.60
C ARG A 49 -9.37 13.77 10.05
N ASN A 50 -8.88 14.79 10.76
CA ASN A 50 -8.90 16.18 10.29
C ASN A 50 -8.08 16.40 9.02
N PHE A 51 -7.03 15.60 8.82
CA PHE A 51 -6.11 15.76 7.68
C PHE A 51 -5.83 14.47 6.93
N HIS A 52 -6.20 13.30 7.46
CA HIS A 52 -5.86 12.01 6.87
C HIS A 52 -6.48 11.87 5.47
N PRO A 53 -5.68 11.78 4.40
CA PRO A 53 -6.20 11.82 3.04
C PRO A 53 -6.83 10.49 2.60
N THR A 54 -6.43 9.38 3.21
CA THR A 54 -6.72 8.02 2.72
C THR A 54 -7.53 7.10 3.64
N ILE A 55 -7.58 7.34 4.95
CA ILE A 55 -8.30 6.50 5.91
C ILE A 55 -9.09 7.42 6.84
N GLN A 56 -10.41 7.39 6.70
CA GLN A 56 -11.34 8.21 7.47
C GLN A 56 -12.47 7.34 8.01
N THR A 57 -13.56 8.00 8.43
CA THR A 57 -14.83 7.38 8.78
C THR A 57 -15.92 8.11 8.00
N ASP A 58 -16.86 7.37 7.42
CA ASP A 58 -18.01 7.97 6.75
C ASP A 58 -19.06 8.44 7.78
N PHE A 59 -20.18 7.72 7.95
CA PHE A 59 -21.24 8.17 8.85
C PHE A 59 -20.98 7.80 10.32
N SER A 60 -20.56 6.56 10.57
CA SER A 60 -20.40 6.01 11.92
C SER A 60 -18.93 5.83 12.32
N GLU A 61 -18.65 5.82 13.62
CA GLU A 61 -17.29 5.59 14.17
C GLU A 61 -16.74 4.21 13.77
N GLN A 62 -17.65 3.27 13.47
CA GLN A 62 -17.35 1.92 13.03
C GLN A 62 -17.10 1.81 11.53
N GLN A 63 -17.60 2.74 10.72
CA GLN A 63 -17.55 2.66 9.27
C GLN A 63 -16.31 3.37 8.75
N LEU A 64 -15.23 2.61 8.57
CA LEU A 64 -14.03 3.12 7.93
C LEU A 64 -14.30 3.44 6.46
N GLU A 65 -13.75 4.54 5.99
CA GLU A 65 -13.76 4.97 4.60
C GLU A 65 -12.31 5.04 4.10
N LEU A 66 -12.00 4.24 3.09
CA LEU A 66 -10.68 4.15 2.49
C LEU A 66 -10.69 4.87 1.14
N ILE A 67 -9.91 5.93 1.01
CA ILE A 67 -9.92 6.85 -0.13
C ILE A 67 -8.57 6.75 -0.85
N THR A 68 -8.54 6.38 -2.12
CA THR A 68 -7.30 6.36 -2.88
C THR A 68 -6.92 7.76 -3.35
N PRO A 69 -5.61 8.07 -3.43
CA PRO A 69 -5.13 9.15 -4.28
C PRO A 69 -5.59 8.96 -5.74
N ILE A 70 -5.43 10.01 -6.53
CA ILE A 70 -5.70 9.97 -7.96
C ILE A 70 -4.69 9.04 -8.63
N ALA A 71 -5.19 8.09 -9.42
CA ALA A 71 -4.40 7.15 -10.20
C ALA A 71 -4.56 7.40 -11.71
N HIS A 72 -3.57 7.02 -12.51
CA HIS A 72 -3.57 7.14 -13.97
C HIS A 72 -4.02 5.87 -14.68
N SER A 73 -4.32 4.80 -13.92
CA SER A 73 -4.94 3.58 -14.43
C SER A 73 -5.80 2.92 -13.35
N THR A 74 -6.76 2.09 -13.76
CA THR A 74 -7.54 1.23 -12.86
C THR A 74 -6.64 0.30 -12.04
N LYS A 75 -5.55 -0.21 -12.64
CA LYS A 75 -4.54 -1.05 -11.98
C LYS A 75 -3.84 -0.31 -10.84
N GLU A 76 -3.44 0.93 -11.10
CA GLU A 76 -2.81 1.77 -10.08
C GLU A 76 -3.80 2.15 -8.98
N ALA A 77 -5.05 2.49 -9.32
CA ALA A 77 -6.10 2.76 -8.33
C ALA A 77 -6.33 1.54 -7.42
N ARG A 78 -6.40 0.35 -8.00
CA ARG A 78 -6.57 -0.90 -7.25
C ARG A 78 -5.35 -1.22 -6.38
N ARG A 79 -4.14 -0.95 -6.88
CA ARG A 79 -2.89 -1.11 -6.13
C ARG A 79 -2.84 -0.19 -4.91
N LEU A 80 -3.19 1.08 -5.09
CA LEU A 80 -3.31 2.06 -3.99
C LEU A 80 -4.35 1.62 -2.96
N LEU A 81 -5.53 1.18 -3.40
CA LEU A 81 -6.55 0.63 -2.51
C LEU A 81 -6.03 -0.59 -1.73
N GLY A 82 -5.20 -1.43 -2.37
CA GLY A 82 -4.52 -2.55 -1.73
C GLY A 82 -3.63 -2.13 -0.57
N ALA A 83 -2.74 -1.18 -0.80
CA ALA A 83 -1.85 -0.66 0.24
C ALA A 83 -2.63 0.01 1.39
N ILE A 84 -3.65 0.81 1.07
CA ILE A 84 -4.48 1.48 2.08
C ILE A 84 -5.30 0.47 2.89
N SER A 85 -5.86 -0.54 2.23
CA SER A 85 -6.61 -1.62 2.90
C SER A 85 -5.73 -2.46 3.82
N ASP A 86 -4.49 -2.72 3.40
CA ASP A 86 -3.50 -3.42 4.19
C ASP A 86 -3.09 -2.61 5.44
N VAL A 87 -2.82 -1.31 5.27
CA VAL A 87 -2.55 -0.39 6.39
C VAL A 87 -3.73 -0.35 7.35
N ALA A 88 -4.94 -0.11 6.85
CA ALA A 88 -6.14 -0.08 7.69
C ALA A 88 -6.36 -1.41 8.44
N GLY A 89 -6.25 -2.54 7.73
CA GLY A 89 -6.43 -3.88 8.31
C GLY A 89 -5.39 -4.24 9.38
N ARG A 90 -4.17 -3.70 9.28
CA ARG A 90 -3.11 -3.88 10.28
C ARG A 90 -3.13 -2.83 11.40
N SER A 91 -3.90 -1.74 11.25
CA SER A 91 -4.04 -0.67 12.24
C SER A 91 -5.27 -0.78 13.13
N ILE A 92 -6.28 -1.55 12.75
CA ILE A 92 -7.44 -1.85 13.62
C ILE A 92 -7.06 -2.78 14.77
N ASP A 93 -7.91 -2.87 15.79
CA ASP A 93 -7.72 -3.79 16.93
C ASP A 93 -7.61 -5.24 16.44
N GLN A 94 -6.78 -6.06 17.10
CA GLN A 94 -6.59 -7.46 16.72
C GLN A 94 -7.86 -8.31 16.85
N ASN A 95 -8.84 -7.87 17.65
CA ASN A 95 -10.14 -8.51 17.79
C ASN A 95 -11.19 -7.98 16.82
N GLU A 96 -10.81 -7.04 15.94
CA GLU A 96 -11.67 -6.46 14.93
C GLU A 96 -11.34 -6.96 13.52
N ARG A 97 -12.33 -6.90 12.64
CA ARG A 97 -12.26 -7.25 11.22
C ARG A 97 -12.95 -6.18 10.38
N LEU A 98 -12.54 -6.06 9.13
CA LEU A 98 -13.28 -5.27 8.15
C LEU A 98 -14.38 -6.14 7.54
N TRP A 99 -15.63 -5.71 7.67
CA TRP A 99 -16.79 -6.42 7.14
C TRP A 99 -16.81 -6.36 5.60
N PRO A 100 -16.87 -7.50 4.90
CA PRO A 100 -16.65 -7.56 3.45
C PRO A 100 -17.92 -7.32 2.60
N MET A 101 -19.09 -7.12 3.22
CA MET A 101 -20.37 -7.02 2.51
C MET A 101 -21.00 -5.63 2.64
N SER A 102 -21.76 -5.22 1.62
CA SER A 102 -22.48 -3.94 1.62
C SER A 102 -23.59 -3.89 2.66
N MET A 103 -24.33 -4.98 2.82
CA MET A 103 -25.30 -5.09 3.90
C MET A 103 -24.56 -5.34 5.21
N PRO A 104 -24.88 -4.60 6.28
CA PRO A 104 -24.22 -4.74 7.56
C PRO A 104 -24.49 -6.12 8.17
N PRO A 105 -23.66 -6.55 9.15
CA PRO A 105 -24.00 -7.69 10.00
C PRO A 105 -25.28 -7.39 10.80
N GLN A 106 -25.75 -8.39 11.55
CA GLN A 106 -26.87 -8.18 12.47
C GLN A 106 -26.53 -7.07 13.47
N LEU A 107 -27.37 -6.03 13.53
CA LEU A 107 -27.17 -4.87 14.40
C LEU A 107 -28.50 -4.25 14.85
N THR A 108 -28.42 -3.45 15.92
CA THR A 108 -29.47 -2.53 16.34
C THR A 108 -29.08 -1.07 16.08
N GLU A 109 -30.06 -0.16 16.15
CA GLU A 109 -29.81 1.26 15.89
C GLU A 109 -28.95 1.92 16.99
N GLU A 110 -29.03 1.40 18.21
CA GLU A 110 -28.28 1.86 19.37
C GLU A 110 -26.77 1.57 19.24
N GLU A 111 -26.40 0.49 18.55
CA GLU A 111 -25.00 0.10 18.32
C GLU A 111 -24.27 1.02 17.35
N ILE A 112 -25.00 1.75 16.50
CA ILE A 112 -24.42 2.64 15.49
C ILE A 112 -24.09 3.99 16.15
N ALA A 113 -22.80 4.21 16.39
CA ALA A 113 -22.27 5.45 16.94
C ALA A 113 -21.98 6.43 15.81
N ILE A 114 -22.56 7.63 15.84
CA ILE A 114 -22.23 8.68 14.87
C ILE A 114 -20.75 9.04 15.03
N ALA A 115 -20.03 9.18 13.92
CA ALA A 115 -18.60 9.46 13.93
C ALA A 115 -18.26 10.67 14.82
N HIS A 116 -17.27 10.49 15.70
CA HIS A 116 -16.77 11.51 16.61
C HIS A 116 -15.80 12.44 15.87
N LEU A 117 -16.35 13.48 15.24
CA LEU A 117 -15.58 14.46 14.48
C LEU A 117 -15.38 15.75 15.29
N GLU A 118 -14.18 16.32 15.20
CA GLU A 118 -13.87 17.62 15.82
C GLU A 118 -14.62 18.78 15.15
N ASN A 119 -14.95 18.63 13.86
CA ASN A 119 -15.75 19.60 13.13
C ASN A 119 -17.23 19.52 13.52
N ASP A 120 -17.69 20.51 14.30
CA ASP A 120 -19.08 20.62 14.76
C ASP A 120 -20.11 20.58 13.64
N TYR A 121 -19.82 21.20 12.48
CA TYR A 121 -20.74 21.21 11.34
C TYR A 121 -20.92 19.80 10.77
N GLU A 122 -19.84 19.05 10.60
CA GLU A 122 -19.88 17.68 10.08
C GLU A 122 -20.57 16.70 11.04
N ARG A 123 -20.39 16.90 12.34
CA ARG A 123 -21.11 16.13 13.38
C ARG A 123 -22.61 16.43 13.35
N HIS A 124 -23.00 17.70 13.39
CA HIS A 124 -24.41 18.09 13.36
C HIS A 124 -25.12 17.70 12.06
N TYR A 125 -24.40 17.71 10.94
CA TYR A 125 -24.91 17.19 9.67
C TYR A 125 -25.30 15.71 9.77
N ARG A 126 -24.42 14.85 10.32
CA ARG A 126 -24.70 13.42 10.53
C ARG A 126 -25.81 13.18 11.55
N GLU A 127 -25.88 13.97 12.62
CA GLU A 127 -27.00 13.94 13.57
C GLU A 127 -28.34 14.29 12.89
N GLY A 128 -28.32 15.21 11.92
CA GLY A 128 -29.48 15.55 11.08
C GLY A 128 -29.91 14.38 10.19
N LEU A 129 -28.95 13.76 9.49
CA LEU A 129 -29.21 12.56 8.66
C LEU A 129 -29.79 11.42 9.50
N ALA A 130 -29.22 11.16 10.69
CA ALA A 130 -29.70 10.15 11.62
C ALA A 130 -31.17 10.36 12.00
N LYS A 131 -31.57 11.62 12.26
CA LYS A 131 -32.96 11.96 12.59
C LYS A 131 -33.91 11.80 11.41
N LYS A 132 -33.43 12.08 10.19
CA LYS A 132 -34.27 12.07 8.97
C LYS A 132 -34.45 10.67 8.39
N TYR A 133 -33.36 9.89 8.31
CA TYR A 133 -33.35 8.59 7.62
C TYR A 133 -33.15 7.39 8.57
N GLY A 134 -32.89 7.64 9.85
CA GLY A 134 -32.47 6.60 10.80
C GLY A 134 -31.01 6.21 10.63
N LYS A 135 -30.42 5.57 11.63
CA LYS A 135 -28.98 5.20 11.56
C LYS A 135 -28.73 3.90 10.80
N LYS A 136 -29.69 2.96 10.78
CA LYS A 136 -29.50 1.64 10.16
C LYS A 136 -29.14 1.73 8.68
N LEU A 137 -29.85 2.56 7.92
CA LEU A 137 -29.54 2.76 6.50
C LEU A 137 -28.11 3.27 6.29
N GLN A 138 -27.62 4.12 7.19
CA GLN A 138 -26.28 4.70 7.12
C GLN A 138 -25.15 3.68 7.38
N ALA A 139 -25.47 2.49 7.89
CA ALA A 139 -24.49 1.41 8.06
C ALA A 139 -24.26 0.61 6.77
N ILE A 140 -25.07 0.83 5.72
CA ILE A 140 -24.85 0.21 4.41
C ILE A 140 -23.59 0.81 3.81
N SER A 141 -22.64 -0.05 3.44
CA SER A 141 -21.35 0.34 2.87
C SER A 141 -21.26 0.04 1.38
N GLY A 142 -20.39 0.72 0.65
CA GLY A 142 -20.10 0.37 -0.74
C GLY A 142 -18.79 0.93 -1.27
N ILE A 143 -18.70 0.95 -2.60
CA ILE A 143 -17.58 1.54 -3.32
C ILE A 143 -18.07 2.71 -4.18
N HIS A 144 -17.30 3.79 -4.17
CA HIS A 144 -17.40 4.86 -5.16
C HIS A 144 -16.26 4.73 -6.17
N TYR A 145 -16.64 4.80 -7.44
CA TYR A 145 -15.72 4.79 -8.58
C TYR A 145 -15.67 6.19 -9.17
N ASN A 146 -14.53 6.86 -9.02
CA ASN A 146 -14.29 8.21 -9.53
C ASN A 146 -13.54 8.14 -10.85
N MET A 147 -13.99 8.86 -11.87
CA MET A 147 -13.33 8.90 -13.19
C MET A 147 -13.34 10.29 -13.81
N GLU A 148 -12.15 10.79 -14.16
CA GLU A 148 -11.96 11.93 -15.06
C GLU A 148 -11.50 11.44 -16.43
N LEU A 149 -12.11 11.93 -17.49
CA LEU A 149 -11.63 11.66 -18.86
C LEU A 149 -10.27 12.33 -19.09
N GLY A 150 -9.37 11.60 -19.74
CA GLY A 150 -8.01 12.06 -20.02
C GLY A 150 -7.97 13.39 -20.77
N LYS A 151 -7.04 14.26 -20.38
CA LYS A 151 -6.92 15.61 -20.96
C LYS A 151 -6.73 15.60 -22.47
N ASP A 152 -5.97 14.65 -23.01
CA ASP A 152 -5.69 14.56 -24.44
C ASP A 152 -6.90 14.00 -25.20
N LEU A 153 -7.62 13.04 -24.61
CA LEU A 153 -8.90 12.57 -25.13
C LEU A 153 -9.94 13.69 -25.19
N VAL A 154 -10.13 14.44 -24.10
CA VAL A 154 -11.08 15.56 -24.02
C VAL A 154 -10.72 16.65 -25.03
N THR A 155 -9.43 16.95 -25.18
CA THR A 155 -8.93 17.94 -26.16
C THR A 155 -9.20 17.48 -27.59
N SER A 156 -8.96 16.20 -27.89
CA SER A 156 -9.22 15.62 -29.22
C SER A 156 -10.71 15.66 -29.55
N LEU A 157 -11.57 15.29 -28.60
CA LEU A 157 -13.02 15.37 -28.73
C LEU A 157 -13.50 16.82 -28.94
N PHE A 158 -12.94 17.77 -28.19
CA PHE A 158 -13.27 19.18 -28.34
C PHE A 158 -12.94 19.71 -29.74
N GLN A 159 -11.78 19.32 -30.30
CA GLN A 159 -11.33 19.75 -31.63
C GLN A 159 -12.26 19.27 -32.77
N VAL A 160 -12.86 18.09 -32.64
CA VAL A 160 -13.82 17.55 -33.63
C VAL A 160 -15.27 17.95 -33.33
N SER A 161 -15.50 18.66 -32.23
CA SER A 161 -16.81 19.18 -31.84
C SER A 161 -17.10 20.52 -32.50
N SER A 162 -18.35 20.99 -32.38
CA SER A 162 -18.75 22.34 -32.80
C SER A 162 -18.69 23.38 -31.67
N TYR A 163 -18.15 23.02 -30.50
CA TYR A 163 -18.10 23.91 -29.34
C TYR A 163 -16.96 24.93 -29.46
N HIS A 164 -17.16 26.12 -28.90
CA HIS A 164 -16.12 27.17 -28.83
C HIS A 164 -15.54 27.35 -27.42
N SER A 165 -16.16 26.73 -26.43
CA SER A 165 -15.80 26.81 -25.02
C SER A 165 -15.54 25.40 -24.51
N LEU A 166 -14.31 25.14 -24.06
CA LEU A 166 -13.92 23.84 -23.52
C LEU A 166 -14.74 23.49 -22.26
N LYS A 167 -15.06 24.50 -21.45
CA LYS A 167 -15.88 24.34 -20.24
C LYS A 167 -17.29 23.88 -20.58
N ASP A 168 -17.96 24.57 -21.50
CA ASP A 168 -19.33 24.21 -21.90
C ASP A 168 -19.35 22.83 -22.58
N PHE A 169 -18.33 22.53 -23.39
CA PHE A 169 -18.11 21.21 -23.97
C PHE A 169 -17.95 20.12 -22.89
N LYS A 170 -17.08 20.32 -21.90
CA LYS A 170 -16.88 19.38 -20.78
C LYS A 170 -18.17 19.15 -20.01
N ASN A 171 -18.93 20.22 -19.73
CA ASN A 171 -20.19 20.13 -19.03
C ASN A 171 -21.19 19.26 -19.77
N ASP A 172 -21.40 19.49 -21.07
CA ASP A 172 -22.32 18.70 -21.88
C ASP A 172 -21.83 17.26 -22.09
N LEU A 173 -20.52 17.05 -22.20
CA LEU A 173 -19.91 15.72 -22.29
C LEU A 173 -20.17 14.88 -21.03
N TYR A 174 -19.92 15.45 -19.85
CA TYR A 174 -20.15 14.77 -18.58
C TYR A 174 -21.64 14.61 -18.25
N LEU A 175 -22.47 15.58 -18.65
CA LEU A 175 -23.91 15.48 -18.49
C LEU A 175 -24.50 14.37 -19.35
N LYS A 176 -24.07 14.24 -20.61
CA LYS A 176 -24.38 13.09 -21.47
C LYS A 176 -23.94 11.77 -20.83
N LEU A 177 -22.71 11.70 -20.32
CA LEU A 177 -22.21 10.50 -19.66
C LEU A 177 -23.05 10.12 -18.45
N ALA A 178 -23.42 11.09 -17.60
CA ALA A 178 -24.30 10.86 -16.44
C ALA A 178 -25.70 10.38 -16.84
N ARG A 179 -26.31 10.96 -17.89
CA ARG A 179 -27.62 10.53 -18.41
C ARG A 179 -27.59 9.11 -18.93
N ASN A 180 -26.64 8.80 -19.81
CA ASN A 180 -26.51 7.44 -20.34
C ASN A 180 -26.12 6.44 -19.25
N PHE A 181 -25.35 6.86 -18.24
CA PHE A 181 -25.08 6.03 -17.07
C PHE A 181 -26.36 5.69 -16.33
N LEU A 182 -27.18 6.68 -15.97
CA LEU A 182 -28.46 6.45 -15.30
C LEU A 182 -29.41 5.59 -16.15
N ARG A 183 -29.38 5.75 -17.48
CA ARG A 183 -30.15 4.94 -18.43
C ARG A 183 -29.76 3.45 -18.43
N PHE A 184 -28.47 3.14 -18.29
CA PHE A 184 -27.94 1.77 -18.41
C PHE A 184 -27.38 1.18 -17.11
N ARG A 185 -27.41 1.89 -15.98
CA ARG A 185 -26.82 1.45 -14.70
C ARG A 185 -27.33 0.09 -14.23
N TRP A 186 -28.55 -0.27 -14.63
CA TRP A 186 -29.16 -1.55 -14.30
C TRP A 186 -28.34 -2.76 -14.77
N ILE A 187 -27.49 -2.60 -15.79
CA ILE A 187 -26.53 -3.64 -16.23
C ILE A 187 -25.49 -3.88 -15.14
N LEU A 188 -24.93 -2.80 -14.56
CA LEU A 188 -23.96 -2.90 -13.48
C LEU A 188 -24.62 -3.47 -12.21
N THR A 189 -25.83 -3.03 -11.88
CA THR A 189 -26.64 -3.61 -10.78
C THR A 189 -26.91 -5.10 -11.01
N TYR A 190 -27.18 -5.51 -12.24
CA TYR A 190 -27.45 -6.92 -12.58
C TYR A 190 -26.20 -7.80 -12.40
N LEU A 191 -25.08 -7.36 -12.93
CA LEU A 191 -23.81 -8.11 -12.94
C LEU A 191 -23.14 -8.13 -11.57
N TYR A 192 -23.12 -6.97 -10.90
CA TYR A 192 -22.29 -6.71 -9.73
C TYR A 192 -23.09 -6.37 -8.47
N GLY A 193 -24.42 -6.54 -8.47
CA GLY A 193 -25.21 -6.50 -7.24
C GLY A 193 -24.71 -7.59 -6.27
N ALA A 194 -24.38 -7.20 -5.05
CA ALA A 194 -23.75 -8.08 -4.04
C ALA A 194 -24.36 -7.89 -2.63
N ALA A 195 -25.60 -7.40 -2.58
CA ALA A 195 -26.37 -7.17 -1.37
C ALA A 195 -27.68 -8.00 -1.36
N PRO A 196 -27.64 -9.34 -1.46
CA PRO A 196 -28.86 -10.12 -1.69
C PRO A 196 -29.73 -10.34 -0.45
N TRP A 197 -29.17 -10.13 0.74
CA TRP A 197 -29.81 -10.46 2.01
C TRP A 197 -29.57 -9.36 3.04
N ALA A 198 -30.58 -9.10 3.88
CA ALA A 198 -30.50 -8.18 5.00
C ALA A 198 -30.78 -8.96 6.30
N GLU A 199 -29.93 -8.81 7.31
CA GLU A 199 -30.08 -9.56 8.56
C GLU A 199 -31.36 -9.17 9.32
N ALA A 200 -31.85 -10.12 10.13
CA ALA A 200 -33.10 -9.98 10.86
C ALA A 200 -33.12 -8.69 11.72
N GLY A 201 -34.19 -7.91 11.56
CA GLY A 201 -34.38 -6.65 12.28
C GLY A 201 -33.73 -5.43 11.62
N PHE A 202 -33.04 -5.56 10.50
CA PHE A 202 -32.50 -4.40 9.76
C PHE A 202 -33.63 -3.53 9.21
N TYR A 203 -34.54 -4.11 8.44
CA TYR A 203 -35.78 -3.47 8.00
C TYR A 203 -36.95 -3.78 8.94
N SER A 204 -37.94 -2.89 8.99
CA SER A 204 -39.16 -3.09 9.78
C SER A 204 -40.09 -4.14 9.18
N GLN A 205 -40.05 -4.29 7.86
CA GLN A 205 -40.77 -5.33 7.13
C GLN A 205 -39.97 -6.62 7.07
N GLU A 206 -40.68 -7.74 7.13
CA GLU A 206 -40.07 -9.07 7.00
C GLU A 206 -39.63 -9.31 5.55
N ILE A 207 -38.33 -9.54 5.36
CA ILE A 207 -37.75 -9.92 4.09
C ILE A 207 -37.76 -11.45 4.02
N SER A 208 -38.56 -12.01 3.12
CA SER A 208 -38.80 -13.46 3.04
C SER A 208 -38.05 -14.16 1.90
N GLN A 209 -37.39 -13.41 1.02
CA GLN A 209 -36.67 -13.94 -0.14
C GLN A 209 -35.44 -13.10 -0.45
N PRO A 210 -34.35 -13.71 -0.95
CA PRO A 210 -33.19 -12.98 -1.41
C PRO A 210 -33.54 -12.19 -2.66
N ILE A 211 -33.04 -10.95 -2.72
CA ILE A 211 -33.09 -10.12 -3.93
C ILE A 211 -31.67 -9.97 -4.49
N ARG A 212 -31.48 -9.20 -5.54
CA ARG A 212 -30.16 -9.04 -6.16
C ARG A 212 -29.29 -8.07 -5.37
N SER A 213 -29.83 -6.90 -5.04
CA SER A 213 -29.13 -5.85 -4.30
C SER A 213 -30.11 -4.95 -3.56
N PHE A 214 -30.13 -5.03 -2.23
CA PHE A 214 -30.83 -4.08 -1.36
C PHE A 214 -30.29 -2.66 -1.53
N ARG A 215 -28.96 -2.50 -1.53
CA ARG A 215 -28.29 -1.20 -1.62
C ARG A 215 -28.63 -0.42 -2.90
N ASN A 216 -28.77 -1.11 -4.04
CA ASN A 216 -29.11 -0.49 -5.33
C ASN A 216 -30.62 -0.45 -5.63
N SER A 217 -31.45 -0.84 -4.66
CA SER A 217 -32.91 -0.73 -4.72
C SER A 217 -33.41 0.44 -3.87
N ASP A 218 -34.72 0.69 -3.91
CA ASP A 218 -35.36 1.71 -3.07
C ASP A 218 -35.35 1.36 -1.55
N TYR A 219 -34.89 0.16 -1.17
CA TYR A 219 -34.57 -0.18 0.21
C TYR A 219 -33.22 0.36 0.70
N GLY A 220 -32.35 0.77 -0.23
CA GLY A 220 -31.05 1.34 0.07
C GLY A 220 -31.15 2.84 0.33
N TYR A 221 -30.17 3.58 -0.17
CA TYR A 221 -30.20 5.03 -0.12
C TYR A 221 -31.05 5.58 -1.27
N VAL A 222 -32.11 6.32 -0.92
CA VAL A 222 -32.95 7.08 -1.85
C VAL A 222 -33.30 8.43 -1.24
N ASN A 223 -33.56 9.42 -2.09
CA ASN A 223 -34.13 10.68 -1.60
C ASN A 223 -35.61 10.49 -1.24
N ASP A 224 -36.15 11.44 -0.49
CA ASP A 224 -37.61 11.56 -0.32
C ASP A 224 -38.30 11.64 -1.69
N GLU A 225 -39.49 11.04 -1.83
CA GLU A 225 -40.21 10.96 -3.12
C GLU A 225 -40.51 12.33 -3.75
N ASN A 226 -40.57 13.39 -2.92
CA ASN A 226 -40.80 14.76 -3.36
C ASN A 226 -39.55 15.44 -3.96
N ILE A 227 -38.37 14.87 -3.75
CA ILE A 227 -37.09 15.40 -4.23
C ILE A 227 -36.79 14.81 -5.61
N GLN A 228 -37.02 15.60 -6.65
CA GLN A 228 -36.80 15.22 -8.04
C GLN A 228 -35.91 16.26 -8.71
N VAL A 229 -34.72 15.82 -9.15
CA VAL A 229 -33.73 16.67 -9.80
C VAL A 229 -33.65 16.30 -11.26
N SER A 230 -33.86 17.26 -12.16
CA SER A 230 -33.76 17.05 -13.59
C SER A 230 -32.31 17.02 -14.05
N TYR A 231 -31.99 16.05 -14.92
CA TYR A 231 -30.71 16.02 -15.63
C TYR A 231 -30.84 16.65 -17.04
N ALA A 232 -31.94 17.32 -17.38
CA ALA A 232 -32.20 17.85 -18.72
C ALA A 232 -31.26 19.00 -19.14
N SER A 233 -30.71 19.75 -18.18
CA SER A 233 -29.57 20.64 -18.37
C SER A 233 -28.79 20.77 -17.06
N LEU A 234 -27.55 21.26 -17.13
CA LEU A 234 -26.74 21.49 -15.92
C LEU A 234 -27.36 22.60 -15.06
N GLU A 235 -27.90 23.64 -15.68
CA GLU A 235 -28.59 24.74 -14.98
C GLU A 235 -29.81 24.24 -14.23
N GLN A 236 -30.63 23.37 -14.85
CA GLN A 236 -31.80 22.81 -14.18
C GLN A 236 -31.40 21.92 -13.02
N TYR A 237 -30.40 21.04 -13.21
CA TYR A 237 -29.85 20.20 -12.15
C TYR A 237 -29.42 21.02 -10.92
N ILE A 238 -28.68 22.10 -11.15
CA ILE A 238 -28.21 22.99 -10.08
C ILE A 238 -29.39 23.70 -9.41
N THR A 239 -30.28 24.29 -10.22
CA THR A 239 -31.42 25.07 -9.74
C THR A 239 -32.34 24.21 -8.86
N ASP A 240 -32.62 22.97 -9.26
CA ASP A 240 -33.47 22.06 -8.49
C ASP A 240 -32.86 21.79 -7.10
N ILE A 241 -31.56 21.45 -7.04
CA ILE A 241 -30.87 21.18 -5.77
C ILE A 241 -30.82 22.43 -4.89
N GLU A 242 -30.48 23.59 -5.46
CA GLU A 242 -30.44 24.86 -4.72
C GLU A 242 -31.82 25.20 -4.13
N ASN A 243 -32.90 24.96 -4.88
CA ASN A 243 -34.28 25.17 -4.41
C ASN A 243 -34.62 24.25 -3.22
N TYR A 244 -34.25 22.98 -3.29
CA TYR A 244 -34.48 22.02 -2.19
C TYR A 244 -33.64 22.34 -0.94
N VAL A 245 -32.45 22.89 -1.11
CA VAL A 245 -31.64 23.39 0.01
C VAL A 245 -32.27 24.64 0.61
N GLN A 246 -32.75 25.56 -0.22
CA GLN A 246 -33.40 26.79 0.23
C GLN A 246 -34.73 26.54 0.95
N SER A 247 -35.51 25.55 0.51
CA SER A 247 -36.76 25.15 1.15
C SER A 247 -36.55 24.39 2.47
N GLY A 248 -35.34 23.86 2.70
CA GLY A 248 -34.98 23.03 3.84
C GLY A 248 -35.37 21.56 3.69
N GLU A 249 -35.84 21.14 2.50
CA GLU A 249 -36.07 19.73 2.18
C GLU A 249 -34.75 18.96 2.11
N LEU A 250 -33.67 19.61 1.67
CA LEU A 250 -32.28 19.18 1.84
C LEU A 250 -31.56 20.12 2.81
N SER A 251 -30.75 19.56 3.70
CA SER A 251 -29.91 20.34 4.63
C SER A 251 -28.67 20.93 3.96
N ALA A 252 -28.19 20.28 2.88
CA ALA A 252 -27.05 20.71 2.09
C ALA A 252 -27.06 20.02 0.71
N GLU A 253 -26.35 20.58 -0.28
CA GLU A 253 -26.20 19.99 -1.62
C GLU A 253 -25.67 18.54 -1.56
N LYS A 254 -24.77 18.25 -0.62
CA LYS A 254 -24.17 16.91 -0.42
C LYS A 254 -25.16 15.84 0.06
N GLU A 255 -26.31 16.25 0.61
CA GLU A 255 -27.37 15.32 1.02
C GLU A 255 -28.08 14.69 -0.19
N PHE A 256 -28.16 15.38 -1.33
CA PHE A 256 -28.84 14.85 -2.52
C PHE A 256 -28.19 13.55 -3.00
N TYR A 257 -28.87 12.42 -2.80
CA TYR A 257 -28.37 11.12 -3.18
C TYR A 257 -28.63 10.84 -4.67
N SER A 258 -27.63 10.37 -5.39
CA SER A 258 -27.77 9.90 -6.77
C SER A 258 -26.72 8.84 -7.07
N ALA A 259 -27.02 7.93 -7.99
CA ALA A 259 -26.10 6.89 -8.43
C ALA A 259 -24.87 7.45 -9.18
N VAL A 260 -24.96 8.68 -9.68
CA VAL A 260 -23.84 9.43 -10.27
C VAL A 260 -23.87 10.89 -9.81
N ARG A 261 -22.72 11.43 -9.42
CA ARG A 261 -22.57 12.83 -9.00
C ARG A 261 -21.50 13.55 -9.81
N PHE A 262 -21.75 14.84 -10.06
CA PHE A 262 -20.75 15.77 -10.58
C PHE A 262 -19.79 16.17 -9.47
N ARG A 263 -18.49 16.25 -9.78
CA ARG A 263 -17.44 16.53 -8.80
C ARG A 263 -16.36 17.48 -9.33
N GLY A 264 -15.52 17.92 -8.40
CA GLY A 264 -14.39 18.82 -8.63
C GLY A 264 -14.65 20.28 -8.29
N GLN A 265 -15.87 20.62 -7.85
CA GLN A 265 -16.20 21.94 -7.33
C GLN A 265 -16.73 21.85 -5.90
N LYS A 266 -16.57 22.93 -5.12
CA LYS A 266 -17.03 23.00 -3.72
C LYS A 266 -18.55 23.13 -3.60
N HIS A 267 -19.17 23.83 -4.55
CA HIS A 267 -20.61 24.09 -4.63
C HIS A 267 -21.08 23.81 -6.05
N ASN A 268 -22.32 23.33 -6.19
CA ASN A 268 -22.88 22.95 -7.48
C ASN A 268 -22.93 24.12 -8.47
N HIS A 269 -23.23 25.34 -8.00
CA HIS A 269 -23.26 26.54 -8.84
C HIS A 269 -21.95 26.78 -9.61
N ALA A 270 -20.81 26.44 -8.99
CA ALA A 270 -19.49 26.68 -9.59
C ALA A 270 -19.24 25.84 -10.85
N TYR A 271 -20.03 24.77 -11.11
CA TYR A 271 -19.94 24.03 -12.38
C TYR A 271 -20.28 24.90 -13.60
N LEU A 272 -21.13 25.93 -13.45
CA LEU A 272 -21.47 26.85 -14.53
C LEU A 272 -20.29 27.75 -14.92
N GLU A 273 -19.41 28.05 -13.98
CA GLU A 273 -18.27 28.95 -14.17
C GLU A 273 -16.96 28.22 -14.45
N GLN A 274 -16.72 27.12 -13.74
CA GLN A 274 -15.44 26.40 -13.72
C GLN A 274 -15.50 25.03 -14.41
N GLY A 275 -16.71 24.52 -14.64
CA GLY A 275 -16.94 23.23 -15.29
C GLY A 275 -16.84 22.02 -14.36
N ILE A 276 -17.44 20.92 -14.80
CA ILE A 276 -17.34 19.60 -14.16
C ILE A 276 -15.91 19.07 -14.36
N THR A 277 -15.29 18.60 -13.29
CA THR A 277 -13.94 17.99 -13.37
C THR A 277 -14.06 16.52 -13.70
N TYR A 278 -14.80 15.76 -12.89
CA TYR A 278 -14.94 14.31 -12.99
C TYR A 278 -16.33 13.84 -12.53
N LEU A 279 -16.64 12.56 -12.77
CA LEU A 279 -17.84 11.90 -12.26
C LEU A 279 -17.49 10.88 -11.19
N GLU A 280 -18.35 10.81 -10.18
CA GLU A 280 -18.33 9.80 -9.13
C GLU A 280 -19.55 8.89 -9.30
N PHE A 281 -19.31 7.59 -9.42
CA PHE A 281 -20.33 6.57 -9.61
C PHE A 281 -20.45 5.71 -8.34
N ARG A 282 -21.67 5.56 -7.82
CA ARG A 282 -21.91 5.04 -6.46
C ARG A 282 -22.66 3.72 -6.40
N CYS A 283 -22.97 3.11 -7.54
CA CYS A 283 -23.81 1.90 -7.62
C CYS A 283 -23.07 0.58 -7.31
N PHE A 284 -21.83 0.62 -6.82
CA PHE A 284 -21.01 -0.58 -6.64
C PHE A 284 -21.15 -1.12 -5.23
N ASP A 285 -21.77 -2.29 -5.10
CA ASP A 285 -21.75 -3.04 -3.84
C ASP A 285 -20.35 -3.60 -3.59
N LEU A 286 -20.01 -3.85 -2.33
CA LEU A 286 -18.78 -4.57 -1.98
C LEU A 286 -18.89 -6.01 -2.51
N ASN A 287 -17.92 -6.43 -3.30
CA ASN A 287 -17.74 -7.81 -3.74
C ASN A 287 -17.07 -8.62 -2.62
N PRO A 288 -17.78 -9.54 -1.94
CA PRO A 288 -17.22 -10.29 -0.82
C PRO A 288 -16.30 -11.45 -1.23
N PHE A 289 -16.08 -11.65 -2.54
CA PHE A 289 -15.11 -12.63 -3.06
C PHE A 289 -13.74 -12.02 -3.35
N ASP A 290 -13.62 -10.69 -3.31
CA ASP A 290 -12.36 -9.97 -3.46
C ASP A 290 -12.02 -9.22 -2.16
N HIS A 291 -10.81 -9.41 -1.63
CA HIS A 291 -10.35 -8.73 -0.41
C HIS A 291 -10.35 -7.20 -0.48
N LEU A 292 -10.36 -6.63 -1.69
CA LEU A 292 -10.50 -5.18 -1.90
C LEU A 292 -11.96 -4.74 -2.11
N GLY A 293 -12.92 -5.66 -2.14
CA GLY A 293 -14.32 -5.35 -2.42
C GLY A 293 -14.60 -5.09 -3.90
N ILE A 294 -13.60 -5.09 -4.78
CA ILE A 294 -13.76 -4.93 -6.22
C ILE A 294 -12.59 -5.56 -7.00
N SER A 295 -12.93 -6.30 -8.07
CA SER A 295 -11.95 -6.97 -8.92
C SER A 295 -11.35 -6.05 -9.98
N GLN A 296 -10.16 -6.38 -10.49
CA GLN A 296 -9.55 -5.65 -11.59
C GLN A 296 -10.42 -5.69 -12.86
N GLU A 297 -10.99 -6.86 -13.14
CA GLU A 297 -11.89 -7.10 -14.27
C GLU A 297 -13.15 -6.24 -14.17
N THR A 298 -13.70 -6.06 -12.96
CA THR A 298 -14.83 -5.15 -12.72
C THR A 298 -14.45 -3.72 -13.04
N LEU A 299 -13.31 -3.22 -12.55
CA LEU A 299 -12.84 -1.85 -12.81
C LEU A 299 -12.67 -1.59 -14.30
N ASP A 300 -12.01 -2.49 -15.02
CA ASP A 300 -11.75 -2.34 -16.45
C ASP A 300 -13.02 -2.47 -17.30
N THR A 301 -13.94 -3.35 -16.89
CA THR A 301 -15.25 -3.50 -17.55
C THR A 301 -16.09 -2.25 -17.36
N VAL A 302 -16.09 -1.66 -16.16
CA VAL A 302 -16.77 -0.39 -15.87
C VAL A 302 -16.17 0.74 -16.70
N HIS A 303 -14.84 0.82 -16.81
CA HIS A 303 -14.20 1.81 -17.65
C HIS A 303 -14.64 1.69 -19.12
N LEU A 304 -14.63 0.48 -19.69
CA LEU A 304 -15.12 0.22 -21.05
C LEU A 304 -16.61 0.56 -21.19
N PHE A 305 -17.43 0.19 -20.19
CA PHE A 305 -18.85 0.53 -20.12
C PHE A 305 -19.04 2.05 -20.20
N LEU A 306 -18.35 2.84 -19.37
CA LEU A 306 -18.46 4.30 -19.34
C LEU A 306 -18.04 4.95 -20.66
N LEU A 307 -16.96 4.48 -21.29
CA LEU A 307 -16.54 4.95 -22.61
C LEU A 307 -17.59 4.63 -23.69
N SER A 308 -18.25 3.48 -23.59
CA SER A 308 -19.30 3.07 -24.52
C SER A 308 -20.58 3.90 -24.36
N LEU A 309 -20.85 4.46 -23.18
CA LEU A 309 -21.94 5.43 -22.97
C LEU A 309 -21.70 6.76 -23.70
N LEU A 310 -20.44 7.15 -23.92
CA LEU A 310 -20.08 8.29 -24.75
C LEU A 310 -20.20 8.00 -26.25
N TRP A 311 -19.99 6.73 -26.64
CA TRP A 311 -20.17 6.26 -28.02
C TRP A 311 -21.63 6.34 -28.46
N LEU A 312 -22.55 5.98 -27.57
CA LEU A 312 -23.99 6.11 -27.80
C LEU A 312 -24.42 7.57 -27.96
N ASP A 313 -25.54 7.78 -28.65
CA ASP A 313 -26.20 9.09 -28.67
C ASP A 313 -26.78 9.42 -27.29
N ASP A 314 -26.90 10.71 -26.99
CA ASP A 314 -27.57 11.18 -25.77
C ASP A 314 -29.07 10.84 -25.80
N VAL A 315 -29.67 10.77 -24.61
CA VAL A 315 -31.05 10.37 -24.42
C VAL A 315 -32.02 11.54 -24.73
N GLU A 316 -33.06 11.25 -25.51
CA GLU A 316 -34.18 12.18 -25.72
C GLU A 316 -35.22 12.06 -24.59
N ASN A 317 -35.97 13.13 -24.33
CA ASN A 317 -36.97 13.19 -23.24
C ASN A 317 -36.37 12.76 -21.89
N VAL A 318 -35.23 13.37 -21.54
CA VAL A 318 -34.33 12.98 -20.45
C VAL A 318 -35.07 12.51 -19.21
N ASP A 319 -35.91 13.33 -18.60
CA ASP A 319 -36.55 12.99 -17.31
C ASP A 319 -37.46 11.76 -17.40
N THR A 320 -38.20 11.61 -18.50
CA THR A 320 -39.07 10.43 -18.71
C THR A 320 -38.24 9.17 -18.92
N ALA A 321 -37.18 9.26 -19.73
CA ALA A 321 -36.30 8.13 -20.00
C ALA A 321 -35.52 7.68 -18.74
N LEU A 322 -35.03 8.64 -17.95
CA LEU A 322 -34.33 8.36 -16.70
C LEU A 322 -35.26 7.80 -15.63
N LYS A 323 -36.52 8.25 -15.56
CA LYS A 323 -37.53 7.63 -14.68
C LYS A 323 -37.79 6.17 -15.05
N ALA A 324 -38.00 5.88 -16.33
CA ALA A 324 -38.20 4.52 -16.81
C ALA A 324 -36.98 3.62 -16.53
N ALA A 325 -35.77 4.15 -16.72
CA ALA A 325 -34.53 3.43 -16.42
C ALA A 325 -34.35 3.17 -14.91
N HIS A 326 -34.74 4.12 -14.07
CA HIS A 326 -34.77 3.93 -12.61
C HIS A 326 -35.75 2.82 -12.22
N ASP A 327 -36.97 2.83 -12.77
CA ASP A 327 -37.99 1.79 -12.49
C ASP A 327 -37.51 0.40 -12.93
N LEU A 328 -36.84 0.33 -14.09
CA LEU A 328 -36.21 -0.90 -14.57
C LEU A 328 -35.09 -1.37 -13.63
N ASN A 329 -34.21 -0.46 -13.21
CA ASN A 329 -33.16 -0.78 -12.23
C ASN A 329 -33.76 -1.30 -10.92
N GLN A 330 -34.83 -0.68 -10.43
CA GLN A 330 -35.52 -1.09 -9.21
C GLN A 330 -36.07 -2.51 -9.35
N LYS A 331 -36.73 -2.82 -10.47
CA LYS A 331 -37.21 -4.17 -10.79
C LYS A 331 -36.08 -5.20 -10.81
N ILE A 332 -34.93 -4.85 -11.39
CA ILE A 332 -33.76 -5.73 -11.47
C ILE A 332 -33.09 -5.90 -10.10
N ALA A 333 -32.92 -4.84 -9.32
CA ALA A 333 -32.33 -4.86 -7.99
C ALA A 333 -33.16 -5.71 -7.01
N CYS A 334 -34.49 -5.60 -7.08
CA CYS A 334 -35.43 -6.40 -6.27
C CYS A 334 -35.71 -7.80 -6.84
N SER A 335 -35.20 -8.15 -8.03
CA SER A 335 -35.37 -9.50 -8.57
C SER A 335 -34.56 -10.53 -7.78
N HIS A 336 -35.05 -11.77 -7.71
CA HIS A 336 -34.28 -12.88 -7.16
C HIS A 336 -32.93 -13.03 -7.92
N PRO A 337 -31.80 -13.37 -7.25
CA PRO A 337 -30.47 -13.41 -7.87
C PRO A 337 -30.37 -14.24 -9.17
N LEU A 338 -31.11 -15.35 -9.23
CA LEU A 338 -31.14 -16.26 -10.39
C LEU A 338 -32.17 -15.89 -11.47
N THR A 339 -32.93 -14.82 -11.28
CA THR A 339 -33.86 -14.33 -12.31
C THR A 339 -33.06 -13.69 -13.44
N ALA A 340 -33.32 -14.12 -14.67
CA ALA A 340 -32.76 -13.49 -15.86
C ALA A 340 -33.26 -12.04 -16.02
N LEU A 341 -32.56 -11.26 -16.84
CA LEU A 341 -33.02 -9.91 -17.19
C LEU A 341 -34.45 -9.95 -17.78
N PRO A 342 -35.31 -8.99 -17.41
CA PRO A 342 -36.65 -8.90 -17.99
C PRO A 342 -36.59 -8.44 -19.46
N ASP A 343 -37.62 -8.75 -20.25
CA ASP A 343 -37.63 -8.48 -21.70
C ASP A 343 -37.41 -7.01 -22.07
N GLU A 344 -37.88 -6.08 -21.23
CA GLU A 344 -37.67 -4.64 -21.42
C GLU A 344 -36.22 -4.16 -21.16
N ALA A 345 -35.36 -5.00 -20.58
CA ALA A 345 -33.95 -4.71 -20.31
C ALA A 345 -33.07 -4.94 -21.54
N ASP A 346 -33.23 -4.08 -22.54
CA ASP A 346 -32.45 -4.14 -23.78
C ASP A 346 -31.01 -3.64 -23.59
N SER A 347 -30.05 -4.57 -23.58
CA SER A 347 -28.61 -4.28 -23.52
C SER A 347 -27.94 -4.22 -24.90
N SER A 348 -28.66 -4.52 -26.00
CA SER A 348 -28.08 -4.73 -27.33
C SER A 348 -27.30 -3.52 -27.83
N ALA A 349 -27.87 -2.31 -27.72
CA ALA A 349 -27.24 -1.08 -28.15
C ALA A 349 -25.91 -0.83 -27.41
N LEU A 350 -25.85 -1.08 -26.11
CA LEU A 350 -24.63 -0.88 -25.33
C LEU A 350 -23.58 -1.95 -25.63
N LEU A 351 -23.98 -3.22 -25.73
CA LEU A 351 -23.07 -4.31 -26.09
C LEU A 351 -22.45 -4.09 -27.47
N GLN A 352 -23.25 -3.61 -28.42
CA GLN A 352 -22.77 -3.23 -29.75
C GLN A 352 -21.82 -2.03 -29.67
N ALA A 353 -22.13 -1.01 -28.86
CA ALA A 353 -21.22 0.12 -28.66
C ALA A 353 -19.88 -0.29 -28.05
N MET A 354 -19.87 -1.22 -27.07
CA MET A 354 -18.64 -1.78 -26.51
C MET A 354 -17.81 -2.51 -27.57
N GLU A 355 -18.48 -3.31 -28.42
CA GLU A 355 -17.83 -4.05 -29.50
C GLU A 355 -17.26 -3.12 -30.58
N GLU A 356 -18.03 -2.13 -31.00
CA GLU A 356 -17.61 -1.11 -31.98
C GLU A 356 -16.47 -0.25 -31.44
N LEU A 357 -16.49 0.14 -30.17
CA LEU A 357 -15.42 0.90 -29.54
C LEU A 357 -14.11 0.09 -29.48
N ILE A 358 -14.18 -1.18 -29.09
CA ILE A 358 -13.03 -2.09 -29.09
C ILE A 358 -12.45 -2.21 -30.50
N GLN A 359 -13.30 -2.42 -31.51
CA GLN A 359 -12.86 -2.59 -32.90
C GLN A 359 -12.29 -1.30 -33.49
N HIS A 360 -12.95 -0.16 -33.27
CA HIS A 360 -12.55 1.14 -33.83
C HIS A 360 -11.21 1.61 -33.28
N PHE A 361 -10.97 1.49 -31.98
CA PHE A 361 -9.71 1.92 -31.35
C PHE A 361 -8.67 0.79 -31.22
N GLU A 362 -8.91 -0.36 -31.87
CA GLU A 362 -8.01 -1.52 -31.86
C GLU A 362 -7.56 -1.92 -30.45
N LEU A 363 -8.49 -1.92 -29.49
CA LEU A 363 -8.17 -2.17 -28.09
C LEU A 363 -7.58 -3.59 -27.89
N PRO A 364 -6.68 -3.78 -26.90
CA PRO A 364 -6.10 -5.09 -26.61
C PRO A 364 -7.16 -6.19 -26.45
N THR A 365 -6.81 -7.42 -26.85
CA THR A 365 -7.69 -8.62 -26.78
C THR A 365 -8.25 -8.89 -25.38
N TYR A 366 -7.61 -8.37 -24.34
CA TYR A 366 -8.13 -8.32 -22.98
C TYR A 366 -9.55 -7.72 -22.91
N TYR A 367 -9.81 -6.59 -23.58
CA TYR A 367 -11.15 -5.96 -23.57
C TYR A 367 -12.21 -6.78 -24.32
N GLN A 368 -11.81 -7.52 -25.36
CA GLN A 368 -12.71 -8.49 -26.02
C GLN A 368 -13.09 -9.62 -25.07
N THR A 369 -12.14 -10.07 -24.25
CA THR A 369 -12.37 -11.10 -23.22
C THR A 369 -13.33 -10.60 -22.15
N LEU A 370 -13.14 -9.36 -21.65
CA LEU A 370 -14.06 -8.74 -20.70
C LEU A 370 -15.49 -8.61 -21.26
N LEU A 371 -15.62 -8.17 -22.52
CA LEU A 371 -16.93 -8.09 -23.18
C LEU A 371 -17.58 -9.47 -23.31
N GLN A 372 -16.82 -10.51 -23.64
CA GLN A 372 -17.34 -11.87 -23.72
C GLN A 372 -17.83 -12.38 -22.36
N GLN A 373 -17.05 -12.17 -21.29
CA GLN A 373 -17.43 -12.51 -19.92
C GLN A 373 -18.70 -11.78 -19.48
N LEU A 374 -18.80 -10.48 -19.79
CA LEU A 374 -20.00 -9.69 -19.52
C LEU A 374 -21.22 -10.26 -20.26
N LYS A 375 -21.09 -10.55 -21.58
CA LYS A 375 -22.16 -11.16 -22.38
C LYS A 375 -22.59 -12.51 -21.80
N GLU A 376 -21.65 -13.32 -21.34
CA GLU A 376 -21.93 -14.62 -20.71
C GLU A 376 -22.68 -14.46 -19.38
N ALA A 377 -22.26 -13.54 -18.51
CA ALA A 377 -22.90 -13.28 -17.23
C ALA A 377 -24.31 -12.68 -17.38
N LEU A 378 -24.56 -11.88 -18.42
CA LEU A 378 -25.90 -11.39 -18.76
C LEU A 378 -26.87 -12.54 -19.07
N LEU A 379 -26.41 -13.58 -19.76
CA LEU A 379 -27.21 -14.76 -20.13
C LEU A 379 -27.33 -15.79 -19.00
N ASN A 380 -26.38 -15.80 -18.07
CA ASN A 380 -26.25 -16.82 -17.03
C ASN A 380 -26.24 -16.17 -15.64
N PRO A 381 -27.42 -15.97 -15.01
CA PRO A 381 -27.55 -15.28 -13.72
C PRO A 381 -26.66 -15.85 -12.60
N GLN A 382 -26.35 -17.15 -12.64
CA GLN A 382 -25.46 -17.80 -11.67
C GLN A 382 -24.02 -17.27 -11.69
N LEU A 383 -23.59 -16.61 -12.77
CA LEU A 383 -22.26 -16.00 -12.88
C LEU A 383 -22.21 -14.60 -12.28
N THR A 384 -23.35 -13.95 -12.04
CA THR A 384 -23.40 -12.62 -11.38
C THR A 384 -22.97 -12.72 -9.92
N LEU A 385 -22.49 -11.63 -9.31
CA LEU A 385 -22.03 -11.65 -7.91
C LEU A 385 -23.14 -12.13 -6.96
N SER A 386 -24.36 -11.62 -7.14
CA SER A 386 -25.53 -12.05 -6.37
C SER A 386 -25.86 -13.54 -6.57
N GLY A 387 -25.75 -14.04 -7.80
CA GLY A 387 -25.94 -15.45 -8.12
C GLY A 387 -24.91 -16.36 -7.45
N GLN A 388 -23.65 -15.90 -7.38
CA GLN A 388 -22.57 -16.59 -6.66
C GLN A 388 -22.74 -16.53 -5.14
N LEU A 389 -23.38 -15.49 -4.59
CA LEU A 389 -23.66 -15.36 -3.15
C LEU A 389 -24.81 -16.25 -2.67
N LEU A 390 -25.77 -16.57 -3.54
CA LEU A 390 -26.98 -17.30 -3.15
C LEU A 390 -26.71 -18.63 -2.41
N PRO A 391 -25.76 -19.49 -2.82
CA PRO A 391 -25.43 -20.72 -2.11
C PRO A 391 -24.85 -20.51 -0.71
N HIS A 392 -24.37 -19.30 -0.38
CA HIS A 392 -23.79 -18.96 0.92
C HIS A 392 -24.84 -18.47 1.93
N ILE A 393 -26.08 -18.21 1.51
CA ILE A 393 -27.18 -17.87 2.41
C ILE A 393 -27.59 -19.14 3.17
N GLN A 394 -27.38 -19.17 4.48
CA GLN A 394 -27.70 -20.30 5.34
C GLN A 394 -28.64 -19.86 6.46
N GLN A 395 -29.76 -20.57 6.62
CA GLN A 395 -30.77 -20.24 7.64
C GLN A 395 -31.16 -18.76 7.59
N ASP A 396 -31.40 -18.24 6.38
CA ASP A 396 -31.84 -16.87 6.16
C ASP A 396 -30.84 -15.83 6.72
N SER A 397 -29.54 -16.08 6.54
CA SER A 397 -28.44 -15.21 6.98
C SER A 397 -27.18 -15.37 6.12
N LEU A 398 -26.41 -14.29 5.97
CA LEU A 398 -25.05 -14.29 5.41
C LEU A 398 -23.97 -14.10 6.48
N MET A 399 -24.33 -14.03 7.76
CA MET A 399 -23.39 -13.76 8.87
C MET A 399 -22.18 -14.70 8.86
N ALA A 400 -22.41 -16.01 8.73
CA ALA A 400 -21.34 -17.00 8.76
C ALA A 400 -20.33 -16.81 7.62
N PHE A 401 -20.83 -16.57 6.40
CA PHE A 401 -19.99 -16.32 5.23
C PHE A 401 -19.24 -14.98 5.34
N GLY A 402 -19.93 -13.92 5.78
CA GLY A 402 -19.32 -12.62 6.02
C GLY A 402 -18.17 -12.68 7.02
N LEU A 403 -18.36 -13.41 8.13
CA LEU A 403 -17.33 -13.64 9.14
C LEU A 403 -16.16 -14.46 8.62
N GLU A 404 -16.43 -15.54 7.88
CA GLU A 404 -15.39 -16.35 7.24
C GLU A 404 -14.50 -15.48 6.34
N LYS A 405 -15.11 -14.63 5.49
CA LYS A 405 -14.38 -13.73 4.59
C LYS A 405 -13.66 -12.62 5.34
N ALA A 406 -14.27 -12.03 6.35
CA ALA A 406 -13.63 -11.01 7.19
C ALA A 406 -12.36 -11.56 7.86
N GLU A 407 -12.41 -12.81 8.37
CA GLU A 407 -11.25 -13.50 8.96
C GLU A 407 -10.20 -13.87 7.90
N GLU A 408 -10.62 -14.38 6.74
CA GLU A 408 -9.72 -14.67 5.62
C GLU A 408 -8.90 -13.44 5.21
N TYR A 409 -9.56 -12.29 5.05
CA TYR A 409 -8.92 -11.06 4.62
C TYR A 409 -8.08 -10.41 5.69
N HIS A 410 -8.48 -10.52 6.96
CA HIS A 410 -7.63 -10.12 8.08
C HIS A 410 -6.34 -10.96 8.12
N ARG A 411 -6.44 -12.30 8.03
CA ARG A 411 -5.25 -13.16 7.96
C ARG A 411 -4.37 -12.82 6.76
N TYR A 412 -4.97 -12.52 5.60
CA TYR A 412 -4.22 -12.10 4.42
C TYR A 412 -3.36 -10.86 4.68
N ALA A 413 -3.89 -9.83 5.34
CA ALA A 413 -3.14 -8.63 5.71
C ALA A 413 -1.91 -8.94 6.59
N TRP A 414 -2.00 -9.99 7.42
CA TRP A 414 -0.94 -10.42 8.34
C TRP A 414 -0.02 -11.53 7.78
N THR A 415 -0.15 -11.94 6.51
CA THR A 415 0.71 -12.98 5.91
C THR A 415 2.19 -12.59 5.81
N ALA A 416 2.46 -11.30 5.58
CA ALA A 416 3.81 -10.75 5.46
C ALA A 416 3.82 -9.34 6.07
N PRO A 417 3.80 -9.21 7.41
CA PRO A 417 3.63 -7.91 8.08
C PRO A 417 4.79 -6.94 7.81
N TYR A 418 5.93 -7.43 7.32
CA TYR A 418 7.06 -6.61 6.92
C TYR A 418 6.94 -6.04 5.49
N ALA A 419 6.00 -6.53 4.68
CA ALA A 419 5.79 -6.09 3.31
C ALA A 419 4.50 -5.28 3.19
N LEU A 420 4.47 -4.28 2.32
CA LEU A 420 3.28 -3.49 2.02
C LEU A 420 2.61 -4.04 0.77
N LYS A 421 1.33 -4.45 0.89
CA LYS A 421 0.61 -5.02 -0.27
C LYS A 421 0.54 -4.05 -1.43
N GLY A 422 0.90 -4.53 -2.62
CA GLY A 422 0.96 -3.73 -3.86
C GLY A 422 2.32 -3.08 -4.13
N TYR A 423 3.24 -3.05 -3.16
CA TYR A 423 4.57 -2.44 -3.28
C TYR A 423 5.69 -3.41 -2.88
N GLU A 424 5.44 -4.72 -2.94
CA GLU A 424 6.39 -5.77 -2.53
C GLU A 424 7.67 -5.79 -3.39
N ASN A 425 7.64 -5.16 -4.56
CA ASN A 425 8.77 -4.98 -5.45
C ASN A 425 9.70 -3.80 -5.07
N MET A 426 9.31 -2.96 -4.12
CA MET A 426 10.18 -1.92 -3.55
C MET A 426 11.10 -2.49 -2.46
N GLU A 427 12.09 -1.72 -2.01
CA GLU A 427 12.91 -2.10 -0.86
C GLU A 427 12.06 -2.15 0.43
N LEU A 428 12.27 -3.15 1.29
CA LEU A 428 11.52 -3.29 2.54
C LEU A 428 11.58 -2.04 3.43
N SER A 429 12.74 -1.37 3.50
CA SER A 429 12.89 -0.10 4.22
C SER A 429 11.92 0.98 3.71
N THR A 430 11.77 1.08 2.39
CA THR A 430 10.85 2.02 1.74
C THR A 430 9.40 1.60 1.95
N GLN A 431 9.09 0.30 1.86
CA GLN A 431 7.75 -0.24 2.13
C GLN A 431 7.28 0.06 3.56
N MET A 432 8.16 -0.10 4.56
CA MET A 432 7.86 0.22 5.95
C MET A 432 7.61 1.73 6.14
N LEU A 433 8.43 2.58 5.52
CA LEU A 433 8.20 4.03 5.56
C LEU A 433 6.87 4.42 4.89
N LEU A 434 6.53 3.80 3.75
CA LEU A 434 5.25 3.99 3.07
C LEU A 434 4.07 3.55 3.95
N PHE A 435 4.17 2.40 4.60
CA PHE A 435 3.15 1.92 5.53
C PHE A 435 2.90 2.96 6.64
N ASP A 436 3.94 3.43 7.29
CA ASP A 436 3.81 4.40 8.38
C ASP A 436 3.33 5.76 7.86
N ALA A 437 3.77 6.20 6.68
CA ALA A 437 3.31 7.44 6.08
C ALA A 437 1.80 7.40 5.77
N ILE A 438 1.31 6.30 5.20
CA ILE A 438 -0.12 6.08 4.97
C ILE A 438 -0.85 6.01 6.31
N GLN A 439 -0.34 5.25 7.29
CA GLN A 439 -0.96 5.10 8.61
C GLN A 439 -1.10 6.44 9.33
N LYS A 440 -0.09 7.31 9.24
CA LYS A 440 -0.09 8.64 9.88
C LYS A 440 -0.84 9.69 9.07
N GLY A 441 -1.36 9.36 7.90
CA GLY A 441 -2.11 10.30 7.07
C GLY A 441 -1.25 11.36 6.41
N LEU A 442 0.02 11.04 6.11
CA LEU A 442 0.82 11.84 5.18
C LEU A 442 0.27 11.68 3.77
N ASN A 443 0.37 12.75 2.99
CA ASN A 443 0.20 12.61 1.55
C ASN A 443 1.47 12.01 0.95
N VAL A 444 1.30 11.07 0.03
CA VAL A 444 2.39 10.28 -0.55
C VAL A 444 2.29 10.32 -2.06
N ASP A 445 3.42 10.53 -2.72
CA ASP A 445 3.59 10.40 -4.16
C ASP A 445 4.90 9.65 -4.44
N ILE A 446 4.84 8.62 -5.28
CA ILE A 446 5.99 7.79 -5.63
C ILE A 446 6.55 8.32 -6.95
N LEU A 447 7.64 9.07 -6.87
CA LEU A 447 8.23 9.74 -8.03
C LEU A 447 9.02 8.76 -8.92
N ASP A 448 9.71 7.81 -8.30
CA ASP A 448 10.38 6.71 -8.99
C ASP A 448 10.38 5.47 -8.09
N GLU A 449 9.60 4.47 -8.49
CA GLU A 449 9.44 3.22 -7.75
C GLU A 449 10.71 2.36 -7.75
N ASN A 450 11.51 2.41 -8.82
CA ASN A 450 12.73 1.62 -8.94
C ASN A 450 13.87 2.26 -8.13
N ASP A 451 14.00 3.59 -8.21
CA ASP A 451 15.02 4.34 -7.47
C ASP A 451 14.63 4.65 -6.01
N GLN A 452 13.48 4.13 -5.56
CA GLN A 452 12.97 4.27 -4.19
C GLN A 452 12.72 5.73 -3.78
N PHE A 453 12.23 6.55 -4.71
CA PHE A 453 12.11 7.99 -4.55
C PHE A 453 10.67 8.40 -4.22
N LEU A 454 10.49 8.95 -3.02
CA LEU A 454 9.21 9.35 -2.47
C LEU A 454 9.13 10.86 -2.27
N LYS A 455 7.95 11.41 -2.47
CA LYS A 455 7.55 12.74 -2.03
C LYS A 455 6.47 12.58 -0.96
N LEU A 456 6.75 13.07 0.24
CA LEU A 456 5.85 13.07 1.38
C LEU A 456 5.47 14.52 1.71
N TRP A 457 4.21 14.79 2.06
CA TRP A 457 3.84 16.14 2.50
C TRP A 457 2.66 16.20 3.47
N HIS A 458 2.70 17.22 4.33
CA HIS A 458 1.63 17.63 5.21
C HIS A 458 1.42 19.16 5.10
N GLY A 459 0.21 19.60 4.75
CA GLY A 459 -0.05 21.01 4.49
C GLY A 459 0.88 21.57 3.41
N HIS A 460 1.75 22.52 3.79
CA HIS A 460 2.74 23.13 2.91
C HIS A 460 4.15 22.55 3.09
N HIS A 461 4.38 21.68 4.08
CA HIS A 461 5.66 21.05 4.35
C HIS A 461 5.84 19.83 3.44
N VAL A 462 6.90 19.84 2.63
CA VAL A 462 7.22 18.77 1.67
C VAL A 462 8.61 18.22 1.99
N GLU A 463 8.71 16.90 2.06
CA GLU A 463 9.97 16.18 2.19
C GLU A 463 10.14 15.20 1.03
N TYR A 464 11.36 15.14 0.49
CA TYR A 464 11.75 14.13 -0.50
C TYR A 464 12.61 13.10 0.21
N VAL A 465 12.19 11.84 0.13
CA VAL A 465 12.85 10.73 0.84
C VAL A 465 13.24 9.67 -0.18
N LYS A 466 14.52 9.27 -0.15
CA LYS A 466 15.06 8.22 -1.00
C LYS A 466 15.50 7.02 -0.16
N ASN A 467 15.20 5.80 -0.61
CA ASN A 467 15.58 4.55 0.08
C ASN A 467 15.14 4.50 1.56
N GLY A 468 14.05 5.20 1.91
CA GLY A 468 13.47 5.21 3.26
C GLY A 468 14.14 6.14 4.28
N ASN A 469 15.45 6.40 4.20
CA ASN A 469 16.18 7.17 5.23
C ASN A 469 17.10 8.28 4.71
N MET A 470 17.25 8.45 3.38
CA MET A 470 18.01 9.57 2.82
C MET A 470 17.07 10.78 2.67
N THR A 471 17.34 11.86 3.41
CA THR A 471 16.38 12.98 3.55
C THR A 471 17.05 14.34 3.40
N SER A 472 16.24 15.40 3.50
CA SER A 472 16.72 16.79 3.56
C SER A 472 17.60 17.10 4.78
N LYS A 473 17.55 16.25 5.82
CA LYS A 473 18.34 16.41 7.06
C LYS A 473 19.79 15.95 6.88
N ASP A 474 20.05 15.12 5.88
CA ASP A 474 21.41 14.70 5.53
C ASP A 474 22.12 15.78 4.71
N ASN A 475 23.29 16.21 5.16
CA ASN A 475 24.11 17.10 4.37
C ASN A 475 24.67 16.35 3.15
N TYR A 476 24.50 16.90 1.95
CA TYR A 476 24.86 16.27 0.67
C TYR A 476 26.25 15.62 0.62
N VAL A 477 27.26 16.23 1.24
CA VAL A 477 28.64 15.72 1.20
C VAL A 477 28.83 14.50 2.12
N ILE A 478 27.96 14.33 3.12
CA ILE A 478 28.09 13.29 4.15
C ILE A 478 27.89 11.88 3.59
N PRO A 479 26.84 11.57 2.80
CA PRO A 479 26.75 10.29 2.09
C PRO A 479 27.97 9.99 1.21
N LEU A 480 28.51 10.99 0.50
CA LEU A 480 29.69 10.82 -0.36
C LEU A 480 30.95 10.50 0.46
N ALA A 481 31.10 11.14 1.62
CA ALA A 481 32.20 10.91 2.53
C ALA A 481 32.08 9.55 3.24
N MET A 482 30.86 9.10 3.57
CA MET A 482 30.57 7.78 4.16
C MET A 482 30.77 6.64 3.16
N ALA A 483 30.39 6.83 1.89
CA ALA A 483 30.69 5.88 0.81
C ALA A 483 32.20 5.66 0.62
N ASN A 484 33.03 6.61 1.05
CA ASN A 484 34.48 6.52 0.99
C ASN A 484 35.06 6.15 2.36
N LYS A 485 35.35 4.86 2.55
CA LYS A 485 35.89 4.30 3.80
C LYS A 485 37.15 5.03 4.29
N THR A 486 38.00 5.54 3.38
CA THR A 486 39.19 6.32 3.77
C THR A 486 38.82 7.68 4.36
N VAL A 487 37.88 8.40 3.73
CA VAL A 487 37.44 9.73 4.20
C VAL A 487 36.73 9.61 5.54
N THR A 488 35.83 8.64 5.67
CA THR A 488 35.14 8.32 6.93
C THR A 488 36.13 8.13 8.07
N LYS A 489 37.12 7.25 7.88
CA LYS A 489 38.15 6.99 8.89
C LYS A 489 38.96 8.23 9.25
N LYS A 490 39.31 9.07 8.28
CA LYS A 490 40.07 10.31 8.55
C LYS A 490 39.28 11.28 9.43
N ILE A 491 37.99 11.47 9.13
CA ILE A 491 37.10 12.33 9.90
C ILE A 491 36.95 11.79 11.33
N LEU A 492 36.71 10.48 11.49
CA LEU A 492 36.59 9.86 12.80
C LEU A 492 37.89 9.89 13.60
N ALA A 493 39.04 9.63 12.97
CA ALA A 493 40.34 9.68 13.61
C ALA A 493 40.73 11.11 14.04
N GLU A 494 40.43 12.13 13.21
CA GLU A 494 40.63 13.54 13.59
C GLU A 494 39.70 13.95 14.73
N ALA A 495 38.54 13.32 14.85
CA ALA A 495 37.64 13.45 15.98
C ALA A 495 38.01 12.51 17.16
N ASP A 496 39.21 11.93 17.20
CA ASP A 496 39.73 11.04 18.25
C ASP A 496 38.89 9.77 18.50
N PHE A 497 38.21 9.24 17.48
CA PHE A 497 37.52 7.94 17.56
C PHE A 497 38.40 6.79 17.08
N PRO A 498 38.26 5.58 17.68
CA PRO A 498 39.03 4.41 17.32
C PRO A 498 38.61 3.88 15.93
N VAL A 499 39.54 3.87 14.98
CA VAL A 499 39.38 3.27 13.65
C VAL A 499 40.56 2.34 13.34
N PRO A 500 40.40 1.33 12.46
CA PRO A 500 41.50 0.43 12.11
C PRO A 500 42.67 1.20 11.48
N ALA A 501 43.86 0.99 12.04
CA ALA A 501 45.09 1.49 11.45
C ALA A 501 45.37 0.76 10.13
N GLY A 502 45.88 1.46 9.14
CA GLY A 502 46.13 0.85 7.83
C GLY A 502 46.62 1.84 6.79
N ALA A 503 46.77 1.35 5.57
CA ALA A 503 47.21 2.13 4.41
C ALA A 503 46.35 1.83 3.18
N GLU A 504 46.28 2.81 2.29
CA GLU A 504 45.59 2.73 0.99
C GLU A 504 46.64 2.61 -0.11
N PHE A 505 46.37 1.75 -1.08
CA PHE A 505 47.26 1.49 -2.22
C PHE A 505 46.50 1.65 -3.53
N SER A 506 47.13 2.31 -4.50
CA SER A 506 46.59 2.55 -5.84
C SER A 506 47.10 1.56 -6.88
N SER A 507 48.02 0.69 -6.49
CA SER A 507 48.55 -0.37 -7.34
C SER A 507 49.00 -1.59 -6.53
N LEU A 508 49.01 -2.75 -7.20
CA LEU A 508 49.50 -4.00 -6.62
C LEU A 508 50.96 -3.90 -6.18
N GLU A 509 51.80 -3.18 -6.92
CA GLU A 509 53.22 -2.99 -6.60
C GLU A 509 53.42 -2.23 -5.29
N GLU A 510 52.70 -1.11 -5.10
CA GLU A 510 52.72 -0.33 -3.85
C GLU A 510 52.22 -1.17 -2.68
N GLY A 511 51.12 -1.91 -2.86
CA GLY A 511 50.56 -2.79 -1.83
C GLY A 511 51.52 -3.92 -1.43
N LEU A 512 52.23 -4.52 -2.39
CA LEU A 512 53.25 -5.54 -2.12
C LEU A 512 54.47 -4.97 -1.39
N ALA A 513 54.89 -3.75 -1.71
CA ALA A 513 55.99 -3.07 -1.04
C ALA A 513 55.69 -2.78 0.45
N TYR A 514 54.41 -2.75 0.84
CA TYR A 514 53.99 -2.58 2.24
C TYR A 514 54.16 -3.84 3.10
N TYR A 515 54.16 -5.03 2.50
CA TYR A 515 54.18 -6.32 3.21
C TYR A 515 55.25 -6.43 4.32
N PRO A 516 56.52 -6.00 4.12
CA PRO A 516 57.54 -6.09 5.17
C PRO A 516 57.19 -5.36 6.47
N LEU A 517 56.32 -4.34 6.43
CA LEU A 517 55.90 -3.56 7.60
C LEU A 517 54.78 -4.25 8.41
N ILE A 518 54.07 -5.19 7.81
CA ILE A 518 52.86 -5.83 8.36
C ILE A 518 52.94 -7.36 8.39
N ARG A 519 54.04 -7.95 7.92
CA ARG A 519 54.22 -9.41 7.75
C ARG A 519 53.97 -10.26 9.00
N ASP A 520 54.10 -9.69 10.19
CA ASP A 520 53.93 -10.36 11.48
C ASP A 520 52.63 -9.93 12.17
N ARG A 521 51.75 -9.20 11.47
CA ARG A 521 50.47 -8.68 11.98
C ARG A 521 49.30 -9.46 11.40
N GLN A 522 48.19 -9.44 12.13
CA GLN A 522 46.89 -9.86 11.63
C GLN A 522 46.31 -8.70 10.81
N ILE A 523 45.82 -8.99 9.60
CA ILE A 523 45.44 -7.96 8.64
C ILE A 523 44.14 -8.29 7.92
N VAL A 524 43.50 -7.26 7.41
CA VAL A 524 42.36 -7.33 6.48
C VAL A 524 42.75 -6.60 5.21
N VAL A 525 42.59 -7.25 4.07
CA VAL A 525 42.75 -6.65 2.73
C VAL A 525 41.35 -6.49 2.15
N LYS A 526 40.95 -5.27 1.79
CA LYS A 526 39.61 -4.98 1.28
C LYS A 526 39.61 -3.88 0.22
N PRO A 527 38.70 -3.92 -0.77
CA PRO A 527 38.54 -2.83 -1.73
C PRO A 527 37.99 -1.56 -1.05
N LYS A 528 38.26 -0.39 -1.63
CA LYS A 528 37.87 0.90 -1.04
C LYS A 528 36.36 1.13 -1.02
N SER A 529 35.63 0.71 -2.04
CA SER A 529 34.25 1.12 -2.29
C SER A 529 33.27 -0.04 -2.53
N THR A 530 33.63 -1.26 -2.16
CA THR A 530 32.77 -2.44 -2.37
C THR A 530 31.84 -2.73 -1.20
N ASN A 531 30.71 -3.38 -1.54
CA ASN A 531 29.68 -3.86 -0.62
C ASN A 531 29.67 -5.40 -0.56
N PHE A 532 28.89 -5.96 0.38
CA PHE A 532 28.60 -7.41 0.51
C PHE A 532 29.81 -8.33 0.76
N GLY A 533 30.97 -7.77 1.11
CA GLY A 533 32.17 -8.55 1.37
C GLY A 533 32.91 -9.00 0.11
N LEU A 534 32.54 -8.51 -1.07
CA LEU A 534 33.25 -8.81 -2.32
C LEU A 534 34.67 -8.23 -2.27
N GLY A 535 35.65 -9.08 -2.62
CA GLY A 535 37.06 -8.72 -2.64
C GLY A 535 37.74 -8.69 -1.26
N ILE A 536 37.04 -9.04 -0.17
CA ILE A 536 37.59 -8.97 1.19
C ILE A 536 38.33 -10.26 1.56
N SER A 537 39.57 -10.13 2.04
CA SER A 537 40.39 -11.21 2.57
C SER A 537 40.81 -10.92 4.02
N ILE A 538 40.51 -11.84 4.93
CA ILE A 538 40.80 -11.69 6.37
C ILE A 538 41.90 -12.68 6.77
N PHE A 539 42.94 -12.17 7.43
CA PHE A 539 44.07 -12.95 7.93
C PHE A 539 44.17 -12.79 9.45
N GLN A 540 43.62 -13.75 10.18
CA GLN A 540 43.70 -13.84 11.65
C GLN A 540 45.07 -14.37 12.13
N GLU A 541 45.88 -14.87 11.21
CA GLU A 541 47.28 -15.22 11.43
C GLU A 541 48.15 -14.47 10.42
N PRO A 542 49.45 -14.24 10.71
CA PRO A 542 50.37 -13.61 9.77
C PRO A 542 50.33 -14.24 8.37
N ALA A 543 49.95 -13.44 7.36
CA ALA A 543 49.79 -13.92 6.00
C ALA A 543 51.15 -14.22 5.34
N SER A 544 51.23 -15.30 4.56
CA SER A 544 52.37 -15.50 3.66
C SER A 544 52.38 -14.44 2.54
N LEU A 545 53.55 -14.13 1.97
CA LEU A 545 53.66 -13.17 0.86
C LEU A 545 52.78 -13.59 -0.34
N GLU A 546 52.68 -14.89 -0.62
CA GLU A 546 51.86 -15.40 -1.72
C GLU A 546 50.37 -15.22 -1.44
N SER A 547 49.92 -15.55 -0.23
CA SER A 547 48.52 -15.35 0.20
C SER A 547 48.15 -13.86 0.20
N TYR A 548 49.03 -13.00 0.70
CA TYR A 548 48.83 -11.56 0.70
C TYR A 548 48.76 -10.98 -0.72
N ARG A 549 49.65 -11.41 -1.63
CA ARG A 549 49.60 -11.04 -3.05
C ARG A 549 48.26 -11.40 -3.67
N LYS A 550 47.80 -12.63 -3.45
CA LYS A 550 46.51 -13.09 -3.99
C LYS A 550 45.34 -12.29 -3.42
N ALA A 551 45.37 -11.96 -2.13
CA ALA A 551 44.37 -11.11 -1.50
C ALA A 551 44.33 -9.70 -2.12
N LEU A 552 45.50 -9.09 -2.40
CA LEU A 552 45.57 -7.82 -3.12
C LEU A 552 45.03 -7.94 -4.54
N GLU A 553 45.40 -8.99 -5.29
CA GLU A 553 44.90 -9.23 -6.65
C GLU A 553 43.37 -9.36 -6.68
N ILE A 554 42.80 -10.08 -5.72
CA ILE A 554 41.33 -10.20 -5.54
C ILE A 554 40.72 -8.84 -5.18
N ALA A 555 41.33 -8.05 -4.30
CA ALA A 555 40.77 -6.75 -3.95
C ALA A 555 40.85 -5.74 -5.10
N PHE A 556 41.95 -5.76 -5.88
CA PHE A 556 42.14 -4.90 -7.05
C PHE A 556 41.28 -5.33 -8.27
N SER A 557 40.78 -6.56 -8.31
CA SER A 557 39.79 -6.93 -9.33
C SER A 557 38.44 -6.25 -9.12
N GLU A 558 38.17 -5.81 -7.88
CA GLU A 558 36.90 -5.17 -7.51
C GLU A 558 36.98 -3.64 -7.42
N ASP A 559 38.14 -3.05 -7.15
CA ASP A 559 38.32 -1.59 -7.03
C ASP A 559 39.72 -1.15 -7.50
N ALA A 560 39.81 0.09 -8.00
CA ALA A 560 41.09 0.70 -8.37
C ALA A 560 41.98 1.04 -7.16
N ALA A 561 41.40 1.09 -5.96
CA ALA A 561 42.11 1.32 -4.71
C ALA A 561 41.78 0.24 -3.66
N VAL A 562 42.83 -0.21 -2.96
CA VAL A 562 42.74 -1.27 -1.94
C VAL A 562 43.24 -0.75 -0.60
N LEU A 563 42.53 -1.14 0.46
CA LEU A 563 42.87 -0.88 1.84
C LEU A 563 43.49 -2.14 2.48
N VAL A 564 44.61 -1.96 3.18
CA VAL A 564 45.19 -2.98 4.05
C VAL A 564 45.19 -2.43 5.47
N GLU A 565 44.42 -3.09 6.33
CA GLU A 565 44.13 -2.64 7.69
C GLU A 565 44.52 -3.70 8.71
N GLU A 566 44.73 -3.26 9.94
CA GLU A 566 44.83 -4.15 11.10
C GLU A 566 43.53 -4.93 11.30
N PHE A 567 43.65 -6.23 11.57
CA PHE A 567 42.52 -7.04 11.97
C PHE A 567 42.13 -6.71 13.42
N ILE A 568 40.87 -6.34 13.62
CA ILE A 568 40.31 -6.10 14.96
C ILE A 568 39.55 -7.35 15.39
N ALA A 569 40.00 -7.96 16.49
CA ALA A 569 39.32 -9.09 17.10
C ALA A 569 38.15 -8.61 17.98
N GLY A 570 37.00 -9.25 17.85
CA GLY A 570 35.82 -8.98 18.67
C GLY A 570 34.53 -9.36 17.96
N THR A 571 33.41 -9.00 18.56
CA THR A 571 32.08 -9.23 18.00
C THR A 571 31.60 -7.97 17.29
N GLU A 572 31.03 -8.14 16.10
CA GLU A 572 30.50 -7.05 15.29
C GLU A 572 29.05 -6.73 15.68
N TYR A 573 28.79 -5.44 15.94
CA TYR A 573 27.47 -4.90 16.24
C TYR A 573 27.17 -3.73 15.31
N ARG A 574 25.93 -3.68 14.81
CA ARG A 574 25.40 -2.57 14.03
C ARG A 574 24.49 -1.69 14.88
N PHE A 575 24.86 -0.43 15.04
CA PHE A 575 24.07 0.57 15.75
C PHE A 575 23.32 1.42 14.72
N PHE A 576 21.99 1.50 14.84
CA PHE A 576 21.22 2.47 14.08
C PHE A 576 21.16 3.78 14.87
N VAL A 577 21.68 4.86 14.29
CA VAL A 577 21.66 6.19 14.89
C VAL A 577 20.76 7.09 14.05
N LEU A 578 19.86 7.80 14.74
CA LEU A 578 18.97 8.80 14.18
C LEU A 578 19.08 10.09 15.00
N ASP A 579 19.39 11.20 14.34
CA ASP A 579 19.43 12.53 14.93
C ASP A 579 20.25 12.60 16.24
N GLY A 580 21.42 11.97 16.21
CA GLY A 580 22.34 11.93 17.33
C GLY A 580 21.90 11.07 18.52
N GLN A 581 20.95 10.14 18.31
CA GLN A 581 20.53 9.13 19.29
C GLN A 581 20.62 7.73 18.67
N CYS A 582 21.14 6.77 19.43
CA CYS A 582 21.14 5.38 19.00
C CYS A 582 19.78 4.74 19.30
N GLU A 583 19.04 4.40 18.24
CA GLU A 583 17.66 3.90 18.30
C GLU A 583 17.57 2.37 18.36
N ALA A 584 18.59 1.67 17.83
CA ALA A 584 18.65 0.23 17.83
C ALA A 584 20.09 -0.27 17.78
N VAL A 585 20.32 -1.46 18.34
CA VAL A 585 21.60 -2.17 18.26
C VAL A 585 21.34 -3.61 17.86
N LEU A 586 22.02 -4.04 16.81
CA LEU A 586 21.86 -5.36 16.23
C LEU A 586 23.17 -6.14 16.28
N LEU A 587 23.11 -7.34 16.84
CA LEU A 587 24.15 -8.35 16.69
C LEU A 587 23.89 -9.15 15.41
N ARG A 588 24.92 -9.28 14.58
CA ARG A 588 24.86 -10.11 13.37
C ARG A 588 25.60 -11.42 13.60
N VAL A 589 24.90 -12.54 13.39
CA VAL A 589 25.49 -13.88 13.52
C VAL A 589 25.50 -14.55 12.15
N ALA A 590 26.59 -15.27 11.86
CA ALA A 590 26.68 -16.06 10.63
C ALA A 590 25.56 -17.10 10.55
N ALA A 591 25.19 -17.51 9.33
CA ALA A 591 24.22 -18.58 9.13
C ALA A 591 24.65 -19.82 9.94
N ASN A 592 23.73 -20.41 10.69
CA ASN A 592 24.04 -21.46 11.66
C ASN A 592 22.82 -22.33 11.95
N VAL A 593 23.05 -23.49 12.54
CA VAL A 593 22.03 -24.31 13.21
C VAL A 593 22.56 -24.85 14.54
N VAL A 594 21.64 -25.16 15.46
CA VAL A 594 21.94 -25.76 16.76
C VAL A 594 21.32 -27.14 16.80
N GLY A 595 22.12 -28.15 17.18
CA GLY A 595 21.67 -29.51 17.31
C GLY A 595 20.63 -29.70 18.41
N ASP A 596 19.65 -30.55 18.15
CA ASP A 596 18.63 -31.00 19.10
C ASP A 596 18.74 -32.50 19.41
N GLY A 597 19.82 -33.14 18.92
CA GLY A 597 20.07 -34.57 19.06
C GLY A 597 19.14 -35.49 18.26
N GLN A 598 18.25 -34.95 17.42
CA GLN A 598 17.24 -35.72 16.69
C GLN A 598 17.29 -35.48 15.18
N HIS A 599 17.41 -34.23 14.76
CA HIS A 599 17.38 -33.85 13.34
C HIS A 599 18.79 -33.76 12.75
N THR A 600 18.90 -34.10 11.47
CA THR A 600 20.10 -33.85 10.69
C THR A 600 20.32 -32.34 10.49
N VAL A 601 21.55 -31.92 10.18
CA VAL A 601 21.85 -30.52 9.83
C VAL A 601 20.91 -30.01 8.72
N ARG A 602 20.63 -30.85 7.70
CA ARG A 602 19.70 -30.53 6.62
C ARG A 602 18.27 -30.27 7.10
N GLU A 603 17.77 -31.11 8.00
CA GLU A 603 16.44 -30.94 8.59
C GLU A 603 16.39 -29.71 9.50
N LEU A 604 17.43 -29.46 10.30
CA LEU A 604 17.53 -28.25 11.13
C LEU A 604 17.53 -26.97 10.29
N VAL A 605 18.22 -26.98 9.14
CA VAL A 605 18.16 -25.87 8.17
C VAL A 605 16.75 -25.69 7.62
N ALA A 606 16.06 -26.77 7.26
CA ALA A 606 14.68 -26.71 6.79
C ALA A 606 13.74 -26.12 7.87
N ILE A 607 13.84 -26.60 9.11
CA ILE A 607 13.07 -26.08 10.26
C ILE A 607 13.36 -24.60 10.49
N LYS A 608 14.62 -24.18 10.41
CA LYS A 608 15.00 -22.76 10.57
C LYS A 608 14.45 -21.88 9.43
N ASN A 609 14.34 -22.44 8.23
CA ASN A 609 13.75 -21.80 7.06
C ASN A 609 12.21 -21.73 7.10
N ASP A 610 11.53 -22.46 7.99
CA ASP A 610 10.08 -22.33 8.21
C ASP A 610 9.70 -21.01 8.92
N ASN A 611 10.69 -20.23 9.39
CA ASN A 611 10.45 -18.90 9.92
C ASN A 611 9.85 -17.98 8.82
N PRO A 612 8.67 -17.37 9.04
CA PRO A 612 8.00 -16.55 8.03
C PRO A 612 8.76 -15.27 7.64
N LEU A 613 9.79 -14.88 8.41
CA LEU A 613 10.67 -13.76 8.06
C LEU A 613 11.74 -14.16 7.04
N ARG A 614 11.94 -15.46 6.76
CA ARG A 614 12.91 -15.95 5.77
C ARG A 614 12.28 -16.05 4.39
N GLY A 615 12.88 -15.33 3.44
CA GLY A 615 12.48 -15.33 2.04
C GLY A 615 13.68 -15.36 1.11
N ARG A 616 13.49 -14.85 -0.10
CA ARG A 616 14.52 -14.74 -1.13
C ARG A 616 14.61 -13.30 -1.64
N ASP A 617 15.69 -13.01 -2.35
CA ASP A 617 15.88 -11.80 -3.16
C ASP A 617 15.73 -10.48 -2.37
N HIS A 618 16.07 -10.49 -1.07
CA HIS A 618 15.92 -9.34 -0.16
C HIS A 618 14.48 -8.80 -0.08
N ARG A 619 13.50 -9.68 -0.34
CA ARG A 619 12.06 -9.40 -0.22
C ARG A 619 11.48 -9.81 1.13
N SER A 620 12.31 -10.32 2.03
CA SER A 620 11.94 -10.63 3.41
C SER A 620 13.08 -10.22 4.34
N PRO A 621 12.82 -9.99 5.64
CA PRO A 621 13.83 -9.47 6.56
C PRO A 621 15.05 -10.38 6.73
N LEU A 622 14.87 -11.69 6.56
CA LEU A 622 15.91 -12.71 6.59
C LEU A 622 15.94 -13.45 5.26
N GLU A 623 17.11 -13.99 4.91
CA GLU A 623 17.25 -14.87 3.75
C GLU A 623 17.14 -16.34 4.14
N ILE A 624 16.64 -17.15 3.21
CA ILE A 624 16.71 -18.61 3.32
C ILE A 624 18.17 -19.06 3.38
N ILE A 625 18.45 -20.01 4.28
CA ILE A 625 19.73 -20.70 4.36
C ILE A 625 19.76 -21.81 3.31
N GLU A 626 20.73 -21.75 2.39
CA GLU A 626 20.97 -22.80 1.40
C GLU A 626 22.23 -23.60 1.75
N LEU A 627 22.16 -24.94 1.67
CA LEU A 627 23.32 -25.81 1.86
C LEU A 627 24.10 -25.96 0.54
N GLY A 628 24.69 -24.86 0.07
CA GLY A 628 25.54 -24.82 -1.13
C GLY A 628 26.96 -25.32 -0.87
N ASP A 629 27.82 -25.27 -1.89
CA ASP A 629 29.20 -25.79 -1.81
C ASP A 629 30.02 -25.13 -0.69
N ILE A 630 29.80 -23.83 -0.43
CA ILE A 630 30.53 -23.09 0.60
C ILE A 630 30.06 -23.51 2.00
N GLU A 631 28.76 -23.67 2.20
CA GLU A 631 28.18 -24.14 3.47
C GLU A 631 28.60 -25.56 3.79
N LEU A 632 28.58 -26.45 2.79
CA LEU A 632 29.05 -27.82 2.94
C LEU A 632 30.54 -27.89 3.30
N LEU A 633 31.37 -27.04 2.68
CA LEU A 633 32.79 -26.94 3.03
C LEU A 633 32.98 -26.43 4.47
N MET A 634 32.17 -25.48 4.92
CA MET A 634 32.25 -24.93 6.28
C MET A 634 31.83 -25.97 7.33
N LEU A 635 30.81 -26.78 7.03
CA LEU A 635 30.41 -27.91 7.85
C LEU A 635 31.52 -28.96 7.96
N ASP A 636 32.12 -29.35 6.83
CA ASP A 636 33.21 -30.34 6.78
C ASP A 636 34.41 -29.88 7.62
N GLN A 637 34.77 -28.59 7.57
CA GLN A 637 35.83 -28.01 8.41
C GLN A 637 35.56 -28.12 9.91
N GLN A 638 34.29 -28.20 10.33
CA GLN A 638 33.87 -28.41 11.72
C GLN A 638 33.67 -29.89 12.06
N GLY A 639 33.91 -30.79 11.11
CA GLY A 639 33.81 -32.24 11.28
C GLY A 639 32.40 -32.81 11.12
N TYR A 640 31.50 -32.08 10.45
CA TYR A 640 30.12 -32.51 10.22
C TYR A 640 29.77 -32.52 8.73
N GLY A 641 28.90 -33.44 8.34
CA GLY A 641 28.19 -33.48 7.06
C GLY A 641 26.75 -32.98 7.18
N PRO A 642 26.07 -32.74 6.06
CA PRO A 642 24.70 -32.24 6.05
C PRO A 642 23.68 -33.25 6.60
N ASP A 643 24.01 -34.54 6.57
CA ASP A 643 23.13 -35.63 7.02
C ASP A 643 23.52 -36.16 8.41
N ASP A 644 24.46 -35.49 9.10
CA ASP A 644 24.81 -35.80 10.48
C ASP A 644 23.79 -35.19 11.45
N ILE A 645 23.51 -35.90 12.55
CA ILE A 645 22.71 -35.41 13.67
C ILE A 645 23.65 -34.74 14.66
N LEU A 646 23.48 -33.43 14.85
CA LEU A 646 24.26 -32.67 15.81
C LEU A 646 23.84 -33.02 17.25
N PRO A 647 24.79 -33.20 18.18
CA PRO A 647 24.44 -33.35 19.59
C PRO A 647 23.65 -32.15 20.11
N ASP A 648 22.78 -32.40 21.08
CA ASP A 648 21.93 -31.36 21.68
C ASP A 648 22.77 -30.18 22.21
N GLY A 649 22.39 -28.96 21.80
CA GLY A 649 23.06 -27.71 22.14
C GLY A 649 24.35 -27.40 21.36
N VAL A 650 24.81 -28.28 20.47
CA VAL A 650 26.00 -28.02 19.64
C VAL A 650 25.62 -27.12 18.46
N LYS A 651 26.19 -25.91 18.42
CA LYS A 651 26.07 -24.98 17.30
C LYS A 651 27.13 -25.26 16.24
N VAL A 652 26.73 -25.25 14.97
CA VAL A 652 27.65 -25.20 13.82
C VAL A 652 27.35 -23.99 12.95
N ASP A 653 28.40 -23.31 12.49
CA ASP A 653 28.28 -22.19 11.57
C ASP A 653 28.35 -22.69 10.12
N LEU A 654 27.41 -22.28 9.28
CA LEU A 654 27.34 -22.61 7.85
C LEU A 654 28.10 -21.59 7.00
N ARG A 655 28.33 -20.39 7.54
CA ARG A 655 29.07 -19.31 6.88
C ARG A 655 30.10 -18.73 7.84
N ARG A 656 31.13 -18.08 7.29
CA ARG A 656 32.10 -17.31 8.09
C ARG A 656 31.72 -15.85 8.26
N ASN A 657 31.02 -15.28 7.29
CA ASN A 657 30.51 -13.91 7.36
C ASN A 657 29.15 -13.87 8.08
N SER A 658 28.93 -12.82 8.85
CA SER A 658 27.72 -12.53 9.62
C SER A 658 26.59 -11.92 8.79
N ASN A 659 26.64 -12.03 7.45
CA ASN A 659 25.70 -11.34 6.58
C ASN A 659 24.31 -12.02 6.58
N ILE A 660 23.28 -11.21 6.78
CA ILE A 660 21.87 -11.64 6.64
C ILE A 660 21.60 -12.13 5.21
N SER A 661 22.23 -11.49 4.21
CA SER A 661 22.09 -11.85 2.79
C SER A 661 22.56 -13.28 2.45
N THR A 662 23.28 -13.94 3.36
CA THR A 662 23.74 -15.32 3.24
C THR A 662 23.10 -16.24 4.27
N GLY A 663 21.93 -15.86 4.80
CA GLY A 663 21.16 -16.65 5.76
C GLY A 663 21.52 -16.41 7.24
N GLY A 664 22.35 -15.40 7.52
CA GLY A 664 22.70 -15.00 8.90
C GLY A 664 21.50 -14.52 9.72
N ASP A 665 21.67 -14.49 11.04
CA ASP A 665 20.64 -14.06 11.98
C ASP A 665 20.88 -12.61 12.41
N SER A 666 19.79 -11.83 12.46
CA SER A 666 19.72 -10.53 13.12
C SER A 666 19.20 -10.72 14.55
N ILE A 667 19.97 -10.29 15.54
CA ILE A 667 19.58 -10.38 16.96
C ILE A 667 19.51 -8.98 17.54
N ASP A 668 18.33 -8.56 17.99
CA ASP A 668 18.17 -7.27 18.69
C ASP A 668 18.79 -7.35 20.08
N VAL A 669 19.80 -6.53 20.30
CA VAL A 669 20.52 -6.40 21.58
C VAL A 669 20.41 -5.00 22.15
N THR A 670 19.47 -4.18 21.64
CA THR A 670 19.30 -2.77 22.01
C THR A 670 19.28 -2.59 23.52
N ASP A 671 18.39 -3.24 24.26
CA ASP A 671 18.27 -3.04 25.71
C ASP A 671 19.44 -3.64 26.51
N SER A 672 20.05 -4.70 26.00
CA SER A 672 21.17 -5.38 26.66
C SER A 672 22.52 -4.69 26.43
N MET A 673 22.65 -3.88 25.37
CA MET A 673 23.89 -3.21 25.02
C MET A 673 24.21 -2.10 26.04
N HIS A 674 25.44 -2.10 26.56
CA HIS A 674 25.87 -1.11 27.54
C HIS A 674 25.70 0.33 26.97
N PRO A 675 25.09 1.28 27.72
CA PRO A 675 24.76 2.61 27.20
C PRO A 675 25.95 3.39 26.62
N SER A 676 27.15 3.16 27.15
CA SER A 676 28.35 3.86 26.68
C SER A 676 28.68 3.58 25.21
N TYR A 677 28.35 2.39 24.68
CA TYR A 677 28.52 2.12 23.24
C TYR A 677 27.47 2.83 22.38
N LYS A 678 26.23 2.95 22.89
CA LYS A 678 25.16 3.69 22.22
C LYS A 678 25.52 5.17 22.12
N GLU A 679 26.03 5.74 23.20
CA GLU A 679 26.52 7.12 23.26
C GLU A 679 27.70 7.32 22.29
N LEU A 680 28.69 6.42 22.29
CA LEU A 680 29.81 6.48 21.36
C LEU A 680 29.38 6.39 19.89
N ALA A 681 28.48 5.46 19.54
CA ALA A 681 27.96 5.36 18.18
C ALA A 681 27.22 6.65 17.77
N ALA A 682 26.42 7.21 18.66
CA ALA A 682 25.75 8.49 18.43
C ALA A 682 26.73 9.66 18.24
N ASP A 683 27.81 9.70 19.03
CA ASP A 683 28.82 10.75 18.92
C ASP A 683 29.69 10.60 17.66
N MET A 684 29.96 9.37 17.21
CA MET A 684 30.61 9.11 15.91
C MET A 684 29.74 9.59 14.75
N ALA A 685 28.43 9.31 14.78
CA ALA A 685 27.48 9.80 13.79
C ALA A 685 27.43 11.34 13.76
N LYS A 686 27.39 11.99 14.93
CA LYS A 686 27.45 13.46 15.06
C LYS A 686 28.75 14.04 14.52
N ALA A 687 29.89 13.40 14.78
CA ALA A 687 31.19 13.83 14.25
C ALA A 687 31.24 13.73 12.73
N MET A 688 30.60 12.71 12.16
CA MET A 688 30.41 12.60 10.71
C MET A 688 29.39 13.62 10.17
N GLY A 689 28.47 14.12 11.00
CA GLY A 689 27.36 14.97 10.59
C GLY A 689 26.24 14.21 9.88
N ALA A 690 26.12 12.91 10.13
CA ALA A 690 25.08 12.06 9.57
C ALA A 690 23.79 12.13 10.41
N TRP A 691 22.65 12.32 9.76
CA TRP A 691 21.37 12.39 10.47
C TRP A 691 20.81 10.99 10.72
N ALA A 692 20.74 10.15 9.70
CA ALA A 692 20.48 8.72 9.83
C ALA A 692 21.70 7.93 9.38
N CYS A 693 22.22 7.04 10.23
CA CYS A 693 23.34 6.19 9.83
C CYS A 693 23.41 4.87 10.60
N GLY A 694 24.02 3.87 9.96
CA GLY A 694 24.43 2.62 10.60
C GLY A 694 25.89 2.70 11.00
N VAL A 695 26.20 2.57 12.29
CA VAL A 695 27.57 2.54 12.81
C VAL A 695 27.94 1.10 13.14
N ASP A 696 28.93 0.56 12.43
CA ASP A 696 29.41 -0.82 12.66
C ASP A 696 30.64 -0.79 13.57
N LEU A 697 30.48 -1.36 14.78
CA LEU A 697 31.52 -1.44 15.79
C LEU A 697 31.93 -2.89 16.01
N ILE A 698 33.24 -3.15 16.09
CA ILE A 698 33.77 -4.37 16.68
C ILE A 698 34.04 -4.11 18.16
N ILE A 699 33.44 -4.94 19.02
CA ILE A 699 33.50 -4.84 20.47
C ILE A 699 34.09 -6.16 21.01
N PRO A 700 35.29 -6.15 21.62
CA PRO A 700 35.91 -7.35 22.17
C PRO A 700 35.14 -7.90 23.39
N ASP A 701 34.66 -7.00 24.26
CA ASP A 701 33.89 -7.33 25.45
C ASP A 701 32.76 -6.33 25.65
N SER A 702 31.53 -6.73 25.29
CA SER A 702 30.34 -5.88 25.39
C SER A 702 29.89 -5.62 26.82
N SER A 703 30.43 -6.34 27.82
CA SER A 703 30.15 -6.11 29.24
C SER A 703 30.99 -4.98 29.85
N ALA A 704 32.11 -4.63 29.22
CA ALA A 704 32.97 -3.55 29.67
C ALA A 704 32.44 -2.18 29.22
N ILE A 705 32.81 -1.14 29.97
CA ILE A 705 32.52 0.26 29.63
C ILE A 705 33.51 0.72 28.57
N SER A 706 33.01 1.41 27.56
CA SER A 706 33.82 2.08 26.54
C SER A 706 33.55 3.58 26.57
N THR A 707 34.59 4.40 26.69
CA THR A 707 34.50 5.86 26.54
C THR A 707 35.41 6.32 25.42
N LYS A 708 35.33 7.60 25.05
CA LYS A 708 36.19 8.15 24.00
C LYS A 708 37.67 8.13 24.39
N GLU A 709 37.96 8.38 25.66
CA GLU A 709 39.33 8.40 26.22
C GLU A 709 39.90 6.99 26.42
N ASN A 710 39.03 6.02 26.71
CA ASN A 710 39.38 4.61 26.87
C ASN A 710 38.44 3.73 26.03
N PRO A 711 38.64 3.70 24.70
CA PRO A 711 37.76 2.96 23.82
C PRO A 711 37.97 1.45 23.98
N ASN A 712 36.87 0.74 24.18
CA ASN A 712 36.79 -0.72 24.11
C ASN A 712 35.97 -1.17 22.87
N CYS A 713 36.06 -0.39 21.80
CA CYS A 713 35.47 -0.72 20.52
C CYS A 713 36.32 -0.13 19.40
N THR A 714 36.14 -0.61 18.19
CA THR A 714 36.71 0.03 16.99
C THR A 714 35.61 0.19 15.95
N CYS A 715 35.50 1.39 15.39
CA CYS A 715 34.55 1.70 14.34
C CYS A 715 35.09 1.22 12.99
N ILE A 716 34.40 0.27 12.38
CA ILE A 716 34.82 -0.36 11.12
C ILE A 716 34.26 0.37 9.92
N GLU A 717 32.99 0.80 10.01
CA GLU A 717 32.27 1.43 8.91
C GLU A 717 31.10 2.28 9.43
N LEU A 718 30.80 3.36 8.69
CA LEU A 718 29.59 4.17 8.83
C LEU A 718 28.81 4.07 7.52
N ASN A 719 27.56 3.61 7.58
CA ASN A 719 26.67 3.42 6.45
C ASN A 719 25.63 4.56 6.39
N PHE A 720 25.59 5.30 5.29
CA PHE A 720 24.67 6.44 5.11
C PHE A 720 23.26 6.05 4.67
N ASN A 721 23.09 4.82 4.18
CA ASN A 721 21.79 4.23 3.87
C ASN A 721 21.65 2.89 4.61
N PRO A 722 21.48 2.93 5.95
CA PRO A 722 21.32 1.72 6.74
C PRO A 722 19.98 1.03 6.45
N SER A 723 19.99 -0.27 6.19
CA SER A 723 18.76 -1.06 6.07
C SER A 723 18.00 -1.00 7.40
N MET A 724 16.75 -0.51 7.37
CA MET A 724 15.96 -0.30 8.59
C MET A 724 15.23 -1.57 9.02
N TYR A 725 14.74 -2.35 8.06
CA TYR A 725 13.93 -3.54 8.30
C TYR A 725 14.66 -4.59 9.15
N MET A 726 15.99 -4.69 9.05
CA MET A 726 16.78 -5.64 9.84
C MET A 726 16.84 -5.30 11.33
N HIS A 727 16.56 -4.05 11.71
CA HIS A 727 16.43 -3.62 13.11
C HIS A 727 15.01 -3.83 13.64
N THR A 728 14.01 -3.77 12.77
CA THR A 728 12.60 -3.95 13.16
C THR A 728 12.19 -5.41 13.22
N TYR A 729 12.59 -6.21 12.23
CA TYR A 729 12.26 -7.63 12.12
C TYR A 729 13.52 -8.46 12.33
N CYS A 730 13.73 -8.88 13.57
CA CYS A 730 14.90 -9.66 13.97
C CYS A 730 14.58 -11.16 13.98
N ALA A 731 15.59 -12.01 13.76
CA ALA A 731 15.49 -13.44 13.99
C ALA A 731 15.27 -13.75 15.49
N GLU A 732 15.93 -12.97 16.36
CA GLU A 732 15.80 -13.04 17.81
C GLU A 732 15.76 -11.64 18.43
N GLY A 733 15.10 -11.53 19.59
CA GLY A 733 14.90 -10.25 20.29
C GLY A 733 13.65 -9.49 19.82
N PRO A 734 13.28 -8.40 20.51
CA PRO A 734 12.01 -7.72 20.28
C PRO A 734 11.98 -6.88 18.99
N GLY A 735 13.14 -6.46 18.48
CA GLY A 735 13.23 -5.52 17.37
C GLY A 735 12.83 -4.10 17.78
N GLN A 736 13.11 -3.13 16.91
CA GLN A 736 12.88 -1.71 17.18
C GLN A 736 12.14 -1.04 16.02
N SER A 737 11.09 -0.27 16.31
CA SER A 737 10.38 0.53 15.30
C SER A 737 11.21 1.76 14.91
N ILE A 738 11.66 1.81 13.66
CA ILE A 738 12.56 2.86 13.15
C ILE A 738 11.81 3.90 12.32
N THR A 739 11.05 3.46 11.31
CA THR A 739 10.38 4.33 10.34
C THR A 739 9.39 5.32 10.96
N PRO A 740 8.63 5.01 12.02
CA PRO A 740 7.79 6.02 12.69
C PRO A 740 8.62 7.15 13.32
N LYS A 741 9.80 6.84 13.87
CA LYS A 741 10.69 7.83 14.50
C LYS A 741 11.30 8.77 13.46
N ILE A 742 11.60 8.26 12.26
CA ILE A 742 12.04 9.07 11.13
C ILE A 742 10.93 10.04 10.72
N LEU A 743 9.71 9.55 10.50
CA LEU A 743 8.59 10.39 10.08
C LEU A 743 8.25 11.46 11.12
N ALA A 744 8.25 11.13 12.41
CA ALA A 744 8.02 12.10 13.49
C ALA A 744 9.06 13.25 13.49
N LYS A 745 10.33 12.94 13.19
CA LYS A 745 11.39 13.96 13.07
C LYS A 745 11.32 14.77 11.76
N LEU A 746 10.79 14.18 10.69
CA LEU A 746 10.55 14.89 9.42
C LEU A 746 9.33 15.80 9.51
N PHE A 747 8.26 15.36 10.19
CA PHE A 747 6.98 16.08 10.30
C PHE A 747 6.56 16.26 11.77
N PRO A 748 7.34 17.02 12.58
CA PRO A 748 7.06 17.20 14.01
C PRO A 748 5.74 17.94 14.28
N GLU A 749 5.14 18.58 13.27
CA GLU A 749 3.83 19.21 13.36
C GLU A 749 2.65 18.23 13.39
N MET A 750 2.88 16.94 13.11
CA MET A 750 1.85 15.90 13.09
C MET A 750 1.72 15.13 14.41
N ASP A 751 2.63 15.33 15.36
CA ASP A 751 2.66 14.68 16.67
C ASP A 751 1.65 15.27 17.67
#